data_AF-A0A9P0BAK7-F1
#
_entry.id   AF-A0A9P0BAK7-F1
#
_cell.length_a   1.000
_cell.length_b   1.000
_cell.length_c   1.000
_cell.angle_alpha   90.00
_cell.angle_beta   90.00
_cell.angle_gamma   90.00
#
_symmetry.space_group_name_H-M   'P 1'
#
loop_
_entity.id
_entity.type
_entity.pdbx_description
1 polymer ?
#
loop_
_entity_poly.entity_id
_entity_poly.type
_entity_poly.pdbx_seq_one_letter_code
_entity_poly.pdbx_strand_id
1 'polypeptide(L)'
;MDLEICALESNLLNIVLVCVYRPPGGDFNKFIDVFVNLLTILNNSEKKLIIMGDFNINFNVVNARQLELLDLLGTFDLNKTIFENTRINSCIDNIFTNVLPDFYDSFVYDPGLSDHASVNFHFVLSFIDNPISTKTITPITQRGLHLFYNYILNQDWSFVTSNFGINDKFSLFLDILQEGSKFAFPSKNIRVRGNNSHTNKWDAYKYTGDPYAFTELKRLKREYRSDIKTAKRDLNNSFIANANNKWEYPLSLNISRVLPLHKKGDINELNNYRPISITPILRKIFEKALAKQVAIYFETFNLFSTSQYGFRQNLSTSIAVSHLAEFICGSFEEGSFAGTVFCDLSKAFDCVSRKILLERLKMYNFSDIAVSLMSSFLSNRYQMVQVNNTVSDVLPLNLGVPQGSVLGPIFFLIFINSLPVDLPALKLFLFADDTTAVVKNKSFENVSLKMLETQSKLSSWFACNGLCLNLEKTKTFYFSLRQLPCPNEIDSVVFLGVRLDSGLTWAAHVDDVSRSLSSCVYLLRRLSLMVSENVLKCAYFALFHSKMSYGILVWGHSSHSQRIFGLQRKVVRILKRINYRDDCKAAFRELGILTLPCTYVLNCLLYVRSNLHLFNTRRQESSVNMRNSGDIHLNFHRLNRSRNGINYYGPMFFNKLPQSYVNDKILFKKSETKQIKFEVPQGSILGHALFLTTSNDLSNSSIARAAKENNESALNEFTIAYFHDSQILPCQTIKLMQKIIMELNQPYFVIYHRSDGFKVGCDWSRATFSPDGQYVAVGSVDGSVYIWNVVSSKNETILKDHS
;
A
#
# COMPACT_ATOMS: atom_id res chain seq x y z
N MET A 1 5.06 -8.61 -46.97
CA MET A 1 5.76 -8.16 -45.75
C MET A 1 5.73 -6.65 -45.82
N ASP A 2 5.01 -5.97 -44.92
CA ASP A 2 4.65 -4.56 -45.11
C ASP A 2 5.51 -3.59 -44.28
N LEU A 3 6.24 -4.12 -43.29
CA LEU A 3 7.09 -3.37 -42.36
C LEU A 3 8.03 -4.31 -41.61
N GLU A 4 9.31 -3.96 -41.50
CA GLU A 4 10.30 -4.62 -40.64
C GLU A 4 10.82 -3.61 -39.61
N ILE A 5 10.92 -4.02 -38.34
CA ILE A 5 11.35 -3.14 -37.25
C ILE A 5 12.32 -3.86 -36.33
N CYS A 6 13.38 -3.17 -35.94
CA CYS A 6 14.31 -3.61 -34.91
C CYS A 6 14.54 -2.48 -33.92
N ALA A 7 14.55 -2.74 -32.61
CA ALA A 7 14.73 -1.71 -31.59
C ALA A 7 15.77 -2.11 -30.54
N LEU A 8 16.55 -1.14 -30.08
CA LEU A 8 17.52 -1.27 -28.99
C LEU A 8 17.26 -0.19 -27.94
N GLU A 9 17.12 -0.61 -26.68
CA GLU A 9 16.86 0.28 -25.56
C GLU A 9 18.06 0.30 -24.61
N SER A 10 18.56 1.51 -24.30
CA SER A 10 19.59 1.71 -23.28
C SER A 10 19.04 2.54 -22.13
N ASN A 11 18.81 1.88 -21.00
CA ASN A 11 18.41 2.53 -19.75
C ASN A 11 19.51 3.45 -19.19
N LEU A 12 20.79 3.12 -19.44
CA LEU A 12 21.92 3.89 -18.94
C LEU A 12 22.06 5.24 -19.66
N LEU A 13 21.80 5.26 -20.97
CA LEU A 13 21.90 6.47 -21.80
C LEU A 13 20.55 7.20 -21.97
N ASN A 14 19.47 6.63 -21.43
CA ASN A 14 18.09 7.11 -21.59
C ASN A 14 17.68 7.27 -23.07
N ILE A 15 18.07 6.31 -23.92
CA ILE A 15 17.86 6.33 -25.37
C ILE A 15 17.17 5.05 -25.85
N VAL A 16 16.31 5.18 -26.86
CA VAL A 16 15.78 4.09 -27.67
C VAL A 16 16.16 4.34 -29.13
N LEU A 17 16.84 3.36 -29.74
CA LEU A 17 17.16 3.32 -31.16
C LEU A 17 16.17 2.39 -31.85
N VAL A 18 15.54 2.84 -32.93
CA VAL A 18 14.61 2.03 -33.72
C VAL A 18 15.06 2.07 -35.19
N CYS A 19 15.28 0.92 -35.79
CA CYS A 19 15.53 0.77 -37.22
C CYS A 19 14.26 0.27 -37.90
N VAL A 20 13.82 0.94 -38.96
CA VAL A 20 12.59 0.65 -39.70
C VAL A 20 12.92 0.40 -41.16
N TYR A 21 12.36 -0.65 -41.75
CA TYR A 21 12.38 -0.84 -43.19
C TYR A 21 10.95 -1.03 -43.70
N ARG A 22 10.52 -0.14 -44.58
CA ARG A 22 9.25 -0.26 -45.30
C ARG A 22 9.55 -0.61 -46.75
N PRO A 23 9.16 -1.79 -47.27
CA PRO A 23 9.39 -2.13 -48.66
C PRO A 23 8.56 -1.25 -49.63
N PRO A 24 9.04 -0.98 -50.86
CA PRO A 24 8.40 -0.05 -51.78
C PRO A 24 6.99 -0.48 -52.22
N GLY A 25 6.73 -1.80 -52.28
CA GLY A 25 5.42 -2.37 -52.61
C GLY A 25 4.47 -2.60 -51.43
N GLY A 26 4.86 -2.24 -50.19
CA GLY A 26 4.04 -2.47 -49.00
C GLY A 26 2.86 -1.50 -48.88
N ASP A 27 1.76 -1.96 -48.28
CA ASP A 27 0.57 -1.14 -48.02
C ASP A 27 0.88 -0.02 -47.02
N PHE A 28 0.73 1.23 -47.47
CA PHE A 28 1.04 2.41 -46.68
C PHE A 28 0.12 2.58 -45.46
N ASN A 29 -1.17 2.23 -45.57
CA ASN A 29 -2.12 2.42 -44.47
C ASN A 29 -1.85 1.40 -43.35
N LYS A 30 -1.56 0.15 -43.71
CA LYS A 30 -1.15 -0.88 -42.75
C LYS A 30 0.16 -0.52 -42.06
N PHE A 31 1.10 0.05 -42.81
CA PHE A 31 2.33 0.58 -42.25
C PHE A 31 2.04 1.65 -41.18
N ILE A 32 1.19 2.64 -41.49
CA ILE A 32 0.81 3.71 -40.55
C ILE A 32 0.14 3.13 -39.30
N ASP A 33 -0.80 2.19 -39.43
CA ASP A 33 -1.48 1.57 -38.27
C ASP A 33 -0.50 0.86 -37.31
N VAL A 34 0.45 0.10 -37.86
CA VAL A 34 1.47 -0.59 -37.05
C VAL A 34 2.45 0.43 -36.44
N PHE A 35 2.82 1.44 -37.21
CA PHE A 35 3.77 2.46 -36.78
C PHE A 35 3.19 3.38 -35.69
N VAL A 36 1.90 3.73 -35.74
CA VAL A 36 1.17 4.43 -34.67
C VAL A 36 1.20 3.64 -33.35
N ASN A 37 0.95 2.33 -33.42
CA ASN A 37 1.00 1.47 -32.24
C ASN A 37 2.40 1.42 -31.63
N LEU A 38 3.45 1.35 -32.47
CA LEU A 38 4.84 1.41 -32.02
C LEU A 38 5.16 2.75 -31.35
N LEU A 39 4.84 3.87 -31.99
CA LEU A 39 5.08 5.21 -31.42
C LEU A 39 4.34 5.41 -30.10
N THR A 40 3.12 4.90 -29.97
CA THR A 40 2.33 4.94 -28.73
C THR A 40 2.99 4.16 -27.59
N ILE A 41 3.59 2.99 -27.88
CA ILE A 41 4.33 2.21 -26.89
C ILE A 41 5.58 2.96 -26.44
N LEU A 42 6.32 3.55 -27.39
CA LEU A 42 7.60 4.22 -27.13
C LEU A 42 7.45 5.57 -26.42
N ASN A 43 6.37 6.31 -26.67
CA ASN A 43 6.13 7.63 -26.06
C ASN A 43 5.95 7.58 -24.53
N ASN A 44 5.55 6.43 -23.97
CA ASN A 44 5.37 6.26 -22.52
C ASN A 44 6.69 6.25 -21.71
N SER A 45 7.85 6.33 -22.38
CA SER A 45 9.16 6.05 -21.76
C SER A 45 9.95 7.27 -21.26
N GLU A 46 9.57 8.52 -21.60
CA GLU A 46 10.36 9.76 -21.35
C GLU A 46 11.82 9.70 -21.89
N LYS A 47 12.10 8.80 -22.86
CA LYS A 47 13.45 8.59 -23.43
C LYS A 47 13.69 9.40 -24.70
N LYS A 48 14.96 9.63 -25.00
CA LYS A 48 15.38 10.14 -26.31
C LYS A 48 15.15 9.05 -27.35
N LEU A 49 14.36 9.34 -28.37
CA LEU A 49 13.97 8.41 -29.42
C LEU A 49 14.70 8.78 -30.70
N ILE A 50 15.35 7.79 -31.33
CA ILE A 50 16.01 7.94 -32.63
C ILE A 50 15.47 6.81 -33.52
N ILE A 51 14.62 7.17 -34.48
CA ILE A 51 14.08 6.25 -35.47
C ILE A 51 14.81 6.47 -36.78
N MET A 52 15.48 5.45 -37.28
CA MET A 52 16.25 5.48 -38.53
C MET A 52 15.74 4.41 -39.49
N GLY A 53 15.90 4.60 -40.79
CA GLY A 53 15.46 3.58 -41.72
C GLY A 53 15.26 4.02 -43.16
N ASP A 54 15.01 3.03 -44.01
CA ASP A 54 14.51 3.22 -45.37
C ASP A 54 12.98 3.09 -45.36
N PHE A 55 12.31 4.23 -45.53
CA PHE A 55 10.84 4.29 -45.52
C PHE A 55 10.26 4.09 -46.93
N ASN A 56 11.09 4.06 -47.97
CA ASN A 56 10.68 4.08 -49.37
C ASN A 56 9.62 5.16 -49.67
N ILE A 57 9.77 6.33 -49.04
CA ILE A 57 8.95 7.54 -49.23
C ILE A 57 9.91 8.69 -49.48
N ASN A 58 9.73 9.39 -50.60
CA ASN A 58 10.61 10.51 -50.93
C ASN A 58 10.26 11.75 -50.08
N PHE A 59 11.09 12.07 -49.10
CA PHE A 59 10.93 13.21 -48.18
C PHE A 59 11.26 14.58 -48.80
N ASN A 60 11.74 14.61 -50.05
CA ASN A 60 12.02 15.82 -50.81
C ASN A 60 10.87 16.23 -51.74
N VAL A 61 9.84 15.38 -51.86
CA VAL A 61 8.63 15.67 -52.65
C VAL A 61 7.43 15.76 -51.72
N VAL A 62 6.68 16.86 -51.81
CA VAL A 62 5.44 17.02 -51.06
C VAL A 62 4.37 16.13 -51.70
N ASN A 63 3.95 15.09 -50.99
CA ASN A 63 2.84 14.23 -51.40
C ASN A 63 2.03 13.80 -50.16
N ALA A 64 0.80 13.30 -50.37
CA ALA A 64 -0.11 12.98 -49.28
C ALA A 64 0.48 11.98 -48.25
N ARG A 65 1.23 10.97 -48.72
CA ARG A 65 1.86 9.96 -47.84
C ARG A 65 3.01 10.53 -47.01
N GLN A 66 3.80 11.41 -47.61
CA GLN A 66 4.89 12.10 -46.94
C GLN A 66 4.36 13.08 -45.88
N LEU A 67 3.30 13.83 -46.18
CA LEU A 67 2.65 14.71 -45.21
C LEU A 67 2.04 13.91 -44.06
N GLU A 68 1.30 12.84 -44.35
CA GLU A 68 0.67 11.99 -43.33
C GLU A 68 1.69 11.37 -42.35
N LEU A 69 2.83 10.89 -42.87
CA LEU A 69 3.89 10.35 -42.03
C LEU A 69 4.60 11.43 -41.21
N LEU A 70 4.87 12.61 -41.79
CA LEU A 70 5.51 13.70 -41.06
C LEU A 70 4.60 14.32 -40.00
N ASP A 71 3.30 14.46 -40.28
CA ASP A 71 2.31 14.93 -39.32
C ASP A 71 2.20 13.93 -38.16
N LEU A 72 2.14 12.63 -38.46
CA LEU A 72 2.17 11.58 -37.44
C LEU A 72 3.43 11.69 -36.57
N LEU A 73 4.63 11.73 -37.16
CA LEU A 73 5.88 11.85 -36.41
C LEU A 73 5.94 13.14 -35.58
N GLY A 74 5.42 14.25 -36.12
CA GLY A 74 5.30 15.54 -35.42
C GLY A 74 4.40 15.46 -34.18
N THR A 75 3.32 14.67 -34.20
CA THR A 75 2.48 14.45 -32.99
C THR A 75 3.22 13.76 -31.84
N PHE A 76 4.35 13.09 -32.13
CA PHE A 76 5.23 12.43 -31.17
C PHE A 76 6.54 13.21 -30.91
N ASP A 77 6.61 14.48 -31.31
CA ASP A 77 7.80 15.35 -31.16
C ASP A 77 9.05 14.81 -31.89
N LEU A 78 8.86 14.08 -32.99
CA LEU A 78 9.94 13.52 -33.81
C LEU A 78 10.19 14.37 -35.06
N ASN A 79 11.37 14.99 -35.12
CA ASN A 79 11.77 15.89 -36.20
C ASN A 79 12.57 15.17 -37.29
N LYS A 80 12.34 15.53 -38.56
CA LYS A 80 13.13 15.07 -39.71
C LYS A 80 14.53 15.68 -39.67
N THR A 81 15.57 14.86 -39.87
CA THR A 81 16.97 15.32 -39.78
C THR A 81 17.65 15.44 -41.14
N ILE A 82 17.31 14.58 -42.11
CA ILE A 82 17.93 14.58 -43.45
C ILE A 82 17.04 15.29 -44.48
N PHE A 83 17.66 16.21 -45.22
CA PHE A 83 17.03 16.98 -46.31
C PHE A 83 17.73 16.77 -47.67
N GLU A 84 18.90 16.14 -47.68
CA GLU A 84 19.67 15.85 -48.88
C GLU A 84 19.21 14.55 -49.55
N ASN A 85 19.56 14.35 -50.82
CA ASN A 85 19.23 13.12 -51.53
C ASN A 85 20.07 11.95 -50.99
N THR A 86 19.42 10.88 -50.56
CA THR A 86 20.05 9.65 -50.07
C THR A 86 20.13 8.57 -51.15
N ARG A 87 19.42 8.74 -52.25
CA ARG A 87 19.49 7.87 -53.44
C ARG A 87 19.22 8.68 -54.70
N ILE A 88 20.23 8.88 -55.53
CA ILE A 88 20.15 9.65 -56.80
C ILE A 88 19.50 11.04 -56.60
N ASN A 89 18.17 11.14 -56.82
CA ASN A 89 17.36 12.36 -56.71
C ASN A 89 16.23 12.26 -55.67
N SER A 90 16.29 11.29 -54.75
CA SER A 90 15.28 11.10 -53.70
C SER A 90 15.91 10.93 -52.32
N CYS A 91 15.25 11.48 -51.30
CA CYS A 91 15.55 11.23 -49.90
C CYS A 91 14.57 10.17 -49.39
N ILE A 92 14.98 8.91 -49.34
CA ILE A 92 14.12 7.79 -48.87
C ILE A 92 14.60 7.21 -47.53
N ASP A 93 15.90 7.30 -47.28
CA ASP A 93 16.50 7.07 -45.97
C ASP A 93 16.42 8.33 -45.10
N ASN A 94 15.93 8.21 -43.87
CA ASN A 94 15.88 9.34 -42.94
C ASN A 94 16.06 8.91 -41.49
N ILE A 95 16.35 9.89 -40.64
CA ILE A 95 16.40 9.75 -39.19
C ILE A 95 15.44 10.76 -38.58
N PHE A 96 14.60 10.28 -37.67
CA PHE A 96 13.62 11.04 -36.92
C PHE A 96 13.95 11.01 -35.44
N THR A 97 13.98 12.16 -34.78
CA THR A 97 14.37 12.22 -33.37
C THR A 97 13.68 13.34 -32.59
N ASN A 98 13.48 13.11 -31.29
CA ASN A 98 13.06 14.13 -30.33
C ASN A 98 14.25 14.83 -29.64
N VAL A 99 15.47 14.60 -30.13
CA VAL A 99 16.65 15.37 -29.72
C VAL A 99 16.58 16.74 -30.41
N LEU A 100 16.78 17.82 -29.65
CA LEU A 100 16.78 19.18 -30.18
C LEU A 100 17.93 19.39 -31.20
N PRO A 101 17.72 20.17 -32.28
CA PRO A 101 18.71 20.40 -33.33
C PRO A 101 20.08 20.88 -32.86
N ASP A 102 20.14 21.63 -31.76
CA ASP A 102 21.40 22.12 -31.18
C ASP A 102 22.33 21.01 -30.63
N PHE A 103 21.84 19.77 -30.52
CA PHE A 103 22.52 18.66 -29.87
C PHE A 103 22.86 17.50 -30.81
N TYR A 104 22.57 17.63 -32.10
CA TYR A 104 22.95 16.66 -33.12
C TYR A 104 23.44 17.35 -34.40
N ASP A 105 24.23 16.60 -35.16
CA ASP A 105 24.65 16.90 -36.51
C ASP A 105 24.30 15.70 -37.40
N SER A 106 23.77 15.95 -38.58
CA SER A 106 23.29 14.91 -39.49
C SER A 106 23.58 15.28 -40.93
N PHE A 107 24.26 14.40 -41.65
CA PHE A 107 24.70 14.66 -43.03
C PHE A 107 24.71 13.39 -43.87
N VAL A 108 24.62 13.55 -45.19
CA VAL A 108 24.72 12.46 -46.14
C VAL A 108 26.16 12.38 -46.68
N TYR A 109 26.71 11.18 -46.72
CA TYR A 109 28.03 10.89 -47.27
C TYR A 109 27.91 9.78 -48.31
N ASP A 110 28.26 10.06 -49.56
CA ASP A 110 28.26 9.05 -50.62
C ASP A 110 29.68 8.44 -50.79
N PRO A 111 29.92 7.20 -50.31
CA PRO A 111 31.20 6.54 -50.50
C PRO A 111 31.40 5.98 -51.91
N GLY A 112 30.40 6.02 -52.79
CA GLY A 112 30.45 5.41 -54.13
C GLY A 112 30.41 3.87 -54.12
N LEU A 113 30.01 3.26 -53.00
CA LEU A 113 30.02 1.80 -52.78
C LEU A 113 28.62 1.15 -52.84
N SER A 114 27.55 1.95 -52.90
CA SER A 114 26.16 1.51 -52.91
C SER A 114 25.31 2.47 -53.73
N ASP A 115 24.15 2.01 -54.20
CA ASP A 115 23.13 2.87 -54.83
C ASP A 115 22.39 3.76 -53.81
N HIS A 116 22.67 3.60 -52.51
CA HIS A 116 22.28 4.52 -51.44
C HIS A 116 23.52 5.21 -50.83
N ALA A 117 23.39 6.50 -50.57
CA ALA A 117 24.36 7.27 -49.80
C ALA A 117 24.22 7.00 -48.30
N SER A 118 25.33 7.02 -47.57
CA SER A 118 25.35 6.78 -46.13
C SER A 118 24.76 7.97 -45.39
N VAL A 119 23.79 7.72 -44.52
CA VAL A 119 23.25 8.73 -43.59
C VAL A 119 24.04 8.66 -42.28
N ASN A 120 24.69 9.75 -41.90
CA ASN A 120 25.39 9.86 -40.62
C ASN A 120 24.60 10.74 -39.66
N PHE A 121 24.55 10.33 -38.39
CA PHE A 121 23.92 11.07 -37.31
C PHE A 121 24.83 11.05 -36.09
N HIS A 122 25.43 12.20 -35.80
CA HIS A 122 26.27 12.42 -34.64
C HIS A 122 25.47 13.23 -33.63
N PHE A 123 25.43 12.77 -32.39
CA PHE A 123 24.80 13.55 -31.33
C PHE A 123 25.68 13.51 -30.10
N VAL A 124 25.71 14.62 -29.36
CA VAL A 124 26.53 14.69 -28.16
C VAL A 124 25.81 13.97 -27.02
N LEU A 125 26.35 12.83 -26.61
CA LEU A 125 26.00 12.18 -25.36
C LEU A 125 26.54 13.04 -24.20
N SER A 126 25.82 14.08 -23.83
CA SER A 126 25.94 14.60 -22.47
C SER A 126 25.48 13.48 -21.54
N PHE A 127 26.32 13.00 -20.62
CA PHE A 127 25.82 12.29 -19.44
C PHE A 127 24.88 13.26 -18.73
N ILE A 128 23.58 13.12 -18.99
CA ILE A 128 22.59 14.06 -18.47
C ILE A 128 22.43 13.74 -16.98
N ASP A 129 23.10 14.55 -16.16
CA ASP A 129 22.56 15.01 -14.88
C ASP A 129 21.06 15.31 -15.09
N ASN A 130 20.18 14.49 -14.50
CA ASN A 130 18.71 14.51 -14.60
C ASN A 130 18.11 15.87 -15.01
N PRO A 131 17.15 15.90 -15.98
CA PRO A 131 16.53 17.14 -16.40
C PRO A 131 15.96 17.90 -15.20
N ILE A 132 16.27 19.19 -15.18
CA ILE A 132 15.82 20.09 -14.14
C ILE A 132 14.34 20.40 -14.39
N SER A 133 13.46 19.71 -13.69
CA SER A 133 12.04 20.04 -13.61
C SER A 133 11.87 21.33 -12.82
N THR A 134 11.31 22.39 -13.39
CA THR A 134 10.95 23.57 -12.59
C THR A 134 9.64 23.32 -11.86
N LYS A 135 9.69 23.25 -10.53
CA LYS A 135 8.51 23.19 -9.67
C LYS A 135 8.32 24.54 -8.98
N THR A 136 7.14 25.13 -9.08
CA THR A 136 6.77 26.24 -8.21
C THR A 136 6.53 25.70 -6.81
N ILE A 137 7.30 26.19 -5.84
CA ILE A 137 7.07 25.91 -4.42
C ILE A 137 6.84 27.21 -3.67
N THR A 138 6.07 27.15 -2.59
CA THR A 138 5.94 28.22 -1.59
C THR A 138 6.72 27.79 -0.34
N PRO A 139 8.03 28.11 -0.24
CA PRO A 139 8.85 27.60 0.85
C PRO A 139 8.50 28.29 2.16
N ILE A 140 8.06 27.50 3.14
CA ILE A 140 7.85 27.96 4.51
C ILE A 140 9.22 28.13 5.19
N THR A 141 9.80 29.33 5.04
CA THR A 141 11.08 29.69 5.66
C THR A 141 10.88 30.24 7.07
N GLN A 142 11.91 30.21 7.92
CA GLN A 142 11.83 30.78 9.27
C GLN A 142 11.57 32.30 9.26
N ARG A 143 12.16 33.01 8.29
CA ARG A 143 11.86 34.42 8.02
C ARG A 143 10.40 34.60 7.56
N GLY A 144 9.92 33.76 6.66
CA GLY A 144 8.51 33.75 6.24
C GLY A 144 7.56 33.48 7.40
N LEU A 145 7.86 32.51 8.28
CA LEU A 145 7.06 32.26 9.47
C LEU A 145 7.01 33.46 10.41
N HIS A 146 8.13 34.17 10.59
CA HIS A 146 8.16 35.40 11.38
C HIS A 146 7.34 36.53 10.72
N LEU A 147 7.44 36.70 9.39
CA LEU A 147 6.63 37.66 8.63
C LEU A 147 5.14 37.31 8.69
N PHE A 148 4.78 36.03 8.56
CA PHE A 148 3.40 35.55 8.68
C PHE A 148 2.86 35.81 10.09
N TYR A 149 3.65 35.47 11.11
CA TYR A 149 3.29 35.72 12.49
C TYR A 149 3.02 37.21 12.74
N ASN A 150 3.93 38.09 12.31
CA ASN A 150 3.75 39.54 12.46
C ASN A 150 2.57 40.06 11.64
N TYR A 151 2.33 39.51 10.44
CA TYR A 151 1.18 39.88 9.62
C TYR A 151 -0.12 39.59 10.36
N ILE A 152 -0.28 38.36 10.86
CA ILE A 152 -1.45 37.89 11.60
C ILE A 152 -1.65 38.62 12.92
N LEU A 153 -0.56 38.94 13.62
CA LEU A 153 -0.60 39.67 14.90
C LEU A 153 -1.12 41.09 14.74
N ASN A 154 -0.92 41.69 13.56
CA ASN A 154 -1.37 43.04 13.22
C ASN A 154 -2.70 43.09 12.45
N GLN A 155 -3.41 41.96 12.28
CA GLN A 155 -4.74 41.95 11.65
C GLN A 155 -5.83 42.34 12.64
N ASP A 156 -6.85 43.03 12.14
CA ASP A 156 -8.07 43.28 12.90
C ASP A 156 -8.98 42.04 12.86
N TRP A 157 -9.27 41.48 14.05
CA TRP A 157 -10.14 40.32 14.24
C TRP A 157 -11.55 40.70 14.73
N SER A 158 -11.89 41.99 14.77
CA SER A 158 -13.20 42.50 15.24
C SER A 158 -14.39 41.90 14.49
N PHE A 159 -14.20 41.49 13.23
CA PHE A 159 -15.23 40.84 12.40
C PHE A 159 -15.68 39.47 12.94
N VAL A 160 -14.89 38.81 13.80
CA VAL A 160 -15.28 37.54 14.43
C VAL A 160 -16.52 37.75 15.32
N THR A 161 -16.54 38.89 16.02
CA THR A 161 -17.62 39.31 16.93
C THR A 161 -18.70 40.17 16.25
N SER A 162 -18.56 40.51 14.97
CA SER A 162 -19.56 41.32 14.26
C SER A 162 -20.83 40.53 13.92
N ASN A 163 -21.86 41.21 13.41
CA ASN A 163 -23.12 40.58 13.01
C ASN A 163 -23.11 39.94 11.61
N PHE A 164 -21.94 39.73 10.99
CA PHE A 164 -21.85 39.08 9.68
C PHE A 164 -22.32 37.62 9.68
N GLY A 165 -22.78 37.14 8.52
CA GLY A 165 -23.12 35.74 8.30
C GLY A 165 -21.92 34.82 8.52
N ILE A 166 -22.16 33.58 8.95
CA ILE A 166 -21.09 32.61 9.28
C ILE A 166 -20.18 32.36 8.07
N ASN A 167 -20.75 32.28 6.87
CA ASN A 167 -19.98 32.08 5.65
C ASN A 167 -19.09 33.28 5.33
N ASP A 168 -19.61 34.50 5.52
CA ASP A 168 -18.86 35.73 5.27
C ASP A 168 -17.71 35.88 6.27
N LYS A 169 -17.95 35.59 7.55
CA LYS A 169 -16.90 35.54 8.57
C LYS A 169 -15.84 34.50 8.24
N PHE A 170 -16.24 33.33 7.75
CA PHE A 170 -15.30 32.29 7.36
C PHE A 170 -14.48 32.71 6.13
N SER A 171 -15.11 33.33 5.15
CA SER A 171 -14.42 33.88 3.97
C SER A 171 -13.42 34.95 4.38
N LEU A 172 -13.82 35.96 5.16
CA LEU A 172 -12.92 37.00 5.69
C LEU A 172 -11.74 36.40 6.47
N PHE A 173 -12.01 35.44 7.35
CA PHE A 173 -10.97 34.74 8.09
C PHE A 173 -9.99 34.02 7.15
N LEU A 174 -10.51 33.32 6.15
CA LEU A 174 -9.70 32.56 5.20
C LEU A 174 -8.90 33.49 4.29
N ASP A 175 -9.49 34.59 3.85
CA ASP A 175 -8.87 35.59 2.99
C ASP A 175 -7.69 36.25 3.71
N ILE A 176 -7.86 36.65 4.98
CA ILE A 176 -6.77 37.18 5.81
C ILE A 176 -5.61 36.19 5.92
N LEU A 177 -5.90 34.90 6.14
CA LEU A 177 -4.87 33.86 6.21
C LEU A 177 -4.20 33.61 4.85
N GLN A 178 -4.96 33.62 3.76
CA GLN A 178 -4.45 33.41 2.41
C GLN A 178 -3.57 34.58 1.96
N GLU A 179 -3.99 35.82 2.23
CA GLU A 179 -3.21 37.02 1.95
C GLU A 179 -1.93 37.05 2.77
N GLY A 180 -2.02 36.81 4.09
CA GLY A 180 -0.86 36.69 4.95
C GLY A 180 0.10 35.61 4.46
N SER A 181 -0.44 34.47 4.02
CA SER A 181 0.35 33.36 3.50
C SER A 181 1.05 33.71 2.18
N LYS A 182 0.36 34.36 1.24
CA LYS A 182 0.94 34.84 -0.02
C LYS A 182 2.05 35.87 0.24
N PHE A 183 1.83 36.80 1.17
CA PHE A 183 2.81 37.80 1.57
C PHE A 183 4.05 37.18 2.22
N ALA A 184 3.84 36.25 3.16
CA ALA A 184 4.92 35.67 3.95
C ALA A 184 5.68 34.53 3.25
N PHE A 185 5.02 33.83 2.33
CA PHE A 185 5.54 32.68 1.60
C PHE A 185 5.38 32.89 0.09
N PRO A 186 6.13 33.82 -0.52
CA PRO A 186 6.03 34.06 -1.94
C PRO A 186 6.44 32.82 -2.73
N SER A 187 5.67 32.52 -3.79
CA SER A 187 5.96 31.43 -4.71
C SER A 187 7.32 31.61 -5.36
N LYS A 188 8.14 30.56 -5.30
CA LYS A 188 9.45 30.48 -5.95
C LYS A 188 9.45 29.33 -6.94
N ASN A 189 9.87 29.62 -8.16
CA ASN A 189 10.18 28.57 -9.13
C ASN A 189 11.53 27.97 -8.74
N ILE A 190 11.52 26.73 -8.26
CA ILE A 190 12.74 25.99 -7.97
C ILE A 190 13.01 24.96 -9.05
N ARG A 191 14.28 24.80 -9.34
CA ARG A 191 14.85 23.77 -10.19
C ARG A 191 14.92 22.47 -9.37
N VAL A 192 14.13 21.47 -9.72
CA VAL A 192 14.06 20.14 -9.10
C VAL A 192 14.83 19.17 -9.99
N ARG A 193 15.95 18.64 -9.48
CA ARG A 193 16.62 17.49 -10.09
C ARG A 193 15.87 16.22 -9.69
N GLY A 194 15.67 15.29 -10.63
CA GLY A 194 15.17 13.94 -10.34
C GLY A 194 15.99 13.29 -9.23
N ASN A 195 15.31 12.52 -8.36
CA ASN A 195 15.82 11.94 -7.11
C ASN A 195 17.20 11.25 -7.29
N ASN A 196 18.26 12.02 -7.13
CA ASN A 196 19.48 11.50 -6.54
C ASN A 196 19.27 11.54 -5.03
N SER A 197 19.50 10.39 -4.39
CA SER A 197 19.73 10.31 -2.96
C SER A 197 20.55 11.52 -2.52
N HIS A 198 20.04 12.26 -1.54
CA HIS A 198 20.55 13.54 -1.07
C HIS A 198 22.08 13.66 -1.16
N THR A 199 22.59 14.29 -2.21
CA THR A 199 23.85 15.01 -2.12
C THR A 199 23.50 16.45 -1.77
N ASN A 200 23.49 16.73 -0.47
CA ASN A 200 23.36 18.10 -0.01
C ASN A 200 24.56 18.88 -0.55
N LYS A 201 24.45 20.21 -0.70
CA LYS A 201 25.58 21.13 -0.98
C LYS A 201 26.82 20.94 -0.06
N TRP A 202 26.67 20.19 1.03
CA TRP A 202 27.69 19.81 2.02
C TRP A 202 28.48 18.55 1.66
N ASP A 203 28.04 17.75 0.69
CA ASP A 203 28.76 16.56 0.21
C ASP A 203 29.96 16.91 -0.69
N ALA A 204 30.20 18.19 -0.98
CA ALA A 204 31.44 18.65 -1.62
C ALA A 204 32.70 18.33 -0.78
N TYR A 205 32.58 18.25 0.55
CA TYR A 205 33.69 17.87 1.45
C TYR A 205 33.97 16.36 1.50
N LYS A 206 33.16 15.53 0.83
CA LYS A 206 33.52 14.12 0.63
C LYS A 206 34.67 13.95 -0.35
N TYR A 207 34.94 14.97 -1.17
CA TYR A 207 35.93 14.96 -2.23
C TYR A 207 37.26 15.65 -1.85
N THR A 208 37.38 16.19 -0.64
CA THR A 208 38.64 16.80 -0.16
C THR A 208 39.65 15.78 0.36
N GLY A 209 39.28 14.49 0.43
CA GLY A 209 40.19 13.39 0.79
C GLY A 209 40.59 13.30 2.26
N ASP A 210 40.20 14.27 3.11
CA ASP A 210 40.52 14.29 4.54
C ASP A 210 39.41 13.67 5.41
N PRO A 211 39.63 12.48 6.02
CA PRO A 211 38.64 11.80 6.85
C PRO A 211 38.31 12.54 8.17
N TYR A 212 39.22 13.39 8.66
CA TYR A 212 39.07 14.06 9.95
C TYR A 212 38.10 15.23 9.84
N ALA A 213 38.25 16.05 8.79
CA ALA A 213 37.35 17.17 8.49
C ALA A 213 35.89 16.73 8.29
N PHE A 214 35.67 15.57 7.64
CA PHE A 214 34.32 15.03 7.41
C PHE A 214 33.64 14.55 8.70
N THR A 215 34.42 13.95 9.61
CA THR A 215 33.93 13.48 10.91
C THR A 215 33.56 14.65 11.81
N GLU A 216 34.38 15.70 11.82
CA GLU A 216 34.14 16.90 12.60
C GLU A 216 32.94 17.71 12.09
N LEU A 217 32.77 17.82 10.77
CA LEU A 217 31.60 18.47 10.18
C LEU A 217 30.29 17.73 10.52
N LYS A 218 30.32 16.38 10.61
CA LYS A 218 29.17 15.59 11.09
C LYS A 218 28.87 15.84 12.56
N ARG A 219 29.89 16.00 13.40
CA ARG A 219 29.73 16.33 14.83
C ARG A 219 29.08 17.70 14.99
N LEU A 220 29.66 18.73 14.38
CA LEU A 220 29.14 20.11 14.40
C LEU A 220 27.70 20.21 13.85
N LYS A 221 27.35 19.41 12.83
CA LYS A 221 25.98 19.35 12.29
C LYS A 221 24.98 18.75 13.28
N ARG A 222 25.40 17.77 14.07
CA ARG A 222 24.56 17.21 15.14
C ARG A 222 24.38 18.22 16.26
N GLU A 223 25.45 18.91 16.64
CA GLU A 223 25.43 19.98 17.65
C GLU A 223 24.54 21.14 17.23
N TYR A 224 24.76 21.74 16.06
CA TYR A 224 23.92 22.84 15.57
C TYR A 224 22.43 22.48 15.48
N ARG A 225 22.10 21.26 15.05
CA ARG A 225 20.70 20.77 15.04
C ARG A 225 20.15 20.57 16.45
N SER A 226 20.98 20.10 17.37
CA SER A 226 20.64 20.01 18.79
C SER A 226 20.38 21.40 19.35
N ASP A 227 21.27 22.36 19.10
CA ASP A 227 21.18 23.74 19.62
C ASP A 227 19.96 24.48 19.09
N ILE A 228 19.63 24.37 17.79
CA ILE A 228 18.37 24.92 17.25
C ILE A 228 17.15 24.29 17.94
N LYS A 229 17.19 22.98 18.18
CA LYS A 229 16.08 22.28 18.83
C LYS A 229 15.95 22.73 20.28
N THR A 230 17.05 22.92 20.98
CA THR A 230 17.11 23.45 22.35
C THR A 230 16.61 24.90 22.38
N ALA A 231 17.14 25.79 21.54
CA ALA A 231 16.71 27.18 21.47
C ALA A 231 15.21 27.34 21.15
N LYS A 232 14.66 26.53 20.22
CA LYS A 232 13.21 26.51 19.96
C LYS A 232 12.41 26.00 21.15
N ARG A 233 12.92 24.99 21.86
CA ARG A 233 12.30 24.48 23.08
C ARG A 233 12.32 25.56 24.16
N ASP A 234 13.42 26.26 24.33
CA ASP A 234 13.59 27.30 25.35
C ASP A 234 12.73 28.53 25.05
N LEU A 235 12.65 28.96 23.79
CA LEU A 235 11.76 30.04 23.37
C LEU A 235 10.28 29.67 23.58
N ASN A 236 9.87 28.46 23.22
CA ASN A 236 8.52 27.97 23.50
C ASN A 236 8.27 27.84 25.00
N ASN A 237 9.23 27.35 25.77
CA ASN A 237 9.14 27.25 27.23
C ASN A 237 9.01 28.63 27.86
N SER A 238 9.76 29.62 27.38
CA SER A 238 9.67 31.01 27.83
C SER A 238 8.31 31.63 27.49
N PHE A 239 7.81 31.40 26.27
CA PHE A 239 6.47 31.85 25.86
C PHE A 239 5.37 31.21 26.72
N ILE A 240 5.45 29.89 26.93
CA ILE A 240 4.54 29.17 27.85
C ILE A 240 4.72 29.70 29.27
N ALA A 241 5.95 29.96 29.74
CA ALA A 241 6.24 30.49 31.06
C ALA A 241 5.78 31.93 31.27
N ASN A 242 5.42 32.66 30.22
CA ASN A 242 4.91 34.03 30.31
C ASN A 242 3.42 34.14 29.94
N ALA A 243 2.78 33.04 29.51
CA ALA A 243 1.35 33.05 29.18
C ALA A 243 0.47 33.13 30.44
N ASN A 244 -0.48 34.07 30.47
CA ASN A 244 -1.35 34.27 31.64
C ASN A 244 -2.39 33.15 31.84
N ASN A 245 -2.61 32.30 30.84
CA ASN A 245 -3.62 31.25 30.79
C ASN A 245 -3.03 29.82 30.77
N LYS A 246 -1.78 29.63 31.21
CA LYS A 246 -1.03 28.35 31.12
C LYS A 246 -1.84 27.11 31.53
N TRP A 247 -2.79 27.27 32.45
CA TRP A 247 -3.46 26.19 33.16
C TRP A 247 -4.98 26.16 32.93
N GLU A 248 -5.50 27.05 32.08
CA GLU A 248 -6.93 27.17 31.84
C GLU A 248 -7.26 26.92 30.37
N TYR A 249 -8.20 26.00 30.16
CA TYR A 249 -8.76 25.73 28.86
C TYR A 249 -9.71 26.87 28.45
N PRO A 250 -9.56 27.48 27.26
CA PRO A 250 -10.37 28.63 26.87
C PRO A 250 -11.87 28.31 26.82
N LEU A 251 -12.68 29.10 27.53
CA LEU A 251 -14.13 28.89 27.64
C LEU A 251 -14.84 28.94 26.27
N SER A 252 -14.38 29.80 25.35
CA SER A 252 -14.92 29.91 23.98
C SER A 252 -14.82 28.59 23.19
N LEU A 253 -13.93 27.68 23.60
CA LEU A 253 -13.77 26.37 22.98
C LEU A 253 -14.64 25.28 23.66
N ASN A 254 -15.34 25.60 24.75
CA ASN A 254 -16.14 24.67 25.54
C ASN A 254 -17.63 24.62 25.16
N ILE A 255 -18.03 25.34 24.11
CA ILE A 255 -19.36 25.24 23.51
C ILE A 255 -19.35 24.18 22.40
N SER A 256 -20.33 23.30 22.40
CA SER A 256 -20.49 22.24 21.40
C SER A 256 -21.88 22.25 20.77
N ARG A 257 -21.96 21.83 19.52
CA ARG A 257 -23.23 21.70 18.79
C ARG A 257 -23.55 20.23 18.58
N VAL A 258 -24.65 19.77 19.15
CA VAL A 258 -25.09 18.38 19.10
C VAL A 258 -25.97 18.17 17.88
N LEU A 259 -25.58 17.21 17.03
CA LEU A 259 -26.41 16.70 15.95
C LEU A 259 -26.95 15.32 16.34
N PRO A 260 -28.28 15.14 16.46
CA PRO A 260 -28.87 13.83 16.67
C PRO A 260 -28.83 13.03 15.36
N LEU A 261 -28.05 11.96 15.33
CA LEU A 261 -28.02 11.03 14.19
C LEU A 261 -28.89 9.81 14.47
N HIS A 262 -29.85 9.54 13.59
CA HIS A 262 -30.69 8.35 13.69
C HIS A 262 -29.83 7.07 13.57
N LYS A 263 -30.00 6.13 14.50
CA LYS A 263 -29.26 4.87 14.55
C LYS A 263 -30.01 3.74 13.86
N LYS A 264 -31.23 3.42 14.32
CA LYS A 264 -32.14 2.37 13.83
C LYS A 264 -33.47 2.43 14.58
N GLY A 265 -34.50 1.75 14.09
CA GLY A 265 -35.81 1.69 14.75
C GLY A 265 -36.70 2.87 14.39
N ASP A 266 -37.74 3.10 15.19
CA ASP A 266 -38.69 4.19 14.97
C ASP A 266 -37.98 5.55 15.03
N ILE A 267 -38.31 6.42 14.08
CA ILE A 267 -37.81 7.78 13.93
C ILE A 267 -38.40 8.70 15.01
N ASN A 268 -39.54 8.35 15.60
CA ASN A 268 -40.18 9.14 16.66
C ASN A 268 -39.64 8.85 18.07
N GLU A 269 -38.88 7.77 18.25
CA GLU A 269 -38.28 7.41 19.54
C GLU A 269 -36.92 8.11 19.74
N LEU A 270 -36.83 8.97 20.75
CA LEU A 270 -35.60 9.71 21.09
C LEU A 270 -34.39 8.80 21.37
N ASN A 271 -34.61 7.62 21.97
CA ASN A 271 -33.55 6.67 22.29
C ASN A 271 -32.90 6.03 21.05
N ASN A 272 -33.52 6.18 19.88
CA ASN A 272 -33.00 5.70 18.60
C ASN A 272 -32.03 6.68 17.93
N TYR A 273 -31.75 7.83 18.55
CA TYR A 273 -30.78 8.81 18.08
C TYR A 273 -29.49 8.78 18.89
N ARG A 274 -28.37 9.01 18.20
CA ARG A 274 -27.04 9.19 18.81
C ARG A 274 -26.66 10.68 18.78
N PRO A 275 -26.44 11.33 19.92
CA PRO A 275 -26.04 12.74 19.96
C PRO A 275 -24.55 12.90 19.65
N ILE A 276 -24.20 13.43 18.48
CA ILE A 276 -22.81 13.73 18.14
C ILE A 276 -22.50 15.19 18.43
N SER A 277 -21.53 15.45 19.32
CA SER A 277 -21.07 16.79 19.64
C SER A 277 -20.03 17.25 18.61
N ILE A 278 -20.39 18.25 17.80
CA ILE A 278 -19.47 19.00 16.97
C ILE A 278 -18.78 20.04 17.85
N THR A 279 -17.49 19.82 18.09
CA THR A 279 -16.61 20.76 18.81
C THR A 279 -15.83 21.66 17.85
N PRO A 280 -15.41 22.86 18.29
CA PRO A 280 -14.55 23.74 17.51
C PRO A 280 -13.27 23.03 17.00
N ILE A 281 -12.78 23.41 15.82
CA ILE A 281 -11.60 22.76 15.22
C ILE A 281 -10.35 22.97 16.09
N LEU A 282 -10.15 24.18 16.64
CA LEU A 282 -9.04 24.50 17.55
C LEU A 282 -9.03 23.58 18.78
N ARG A 283 -10.21 23.27 19.32
CA ARG A 283 -10.37 22.30 20.40
C ARG A 283 -9.83 20.93 20.02
N LYS A 284 -10.18 20.42 18.83
CA LYS A 284 -9.70 19.12 18.35
C LYS A 284 -8.18 19.08 18.19
N ILE A 285 -7.55 20.17 17.76
CA ILE A 285 -6.08 20.26 17.64
C ILE A 285 -5.43 20.13 19.02
N PHE A 286 -5.92 20.90 20.00
CA PHE A 286 -5.41 20.86 21.36
C PHE A 286 -5.63 19.49 22.02
N GLU A 287 -6.85 18.95 21.92
CA GLU A 287 -7.17 17.62 22.43
C GLU A 287 -6.30 16.53 21.81
N LYS A 288 -5.99 16.62 20.51
CA LYS A 288 -5.11 15.65 19.84
C LYS A 288 -3.69 15.68 20.40
N ALA A 289 -3.17 16.87 20.74
CA ALA A 289 -1.86 17.02 21.37
C ALA A 289 -1.85 16.38 22.77
N LEU A 290 -2.84 16.72 23.61
CA LEU A 290 -2.99 16.13 24.94
C LEU A 290 -3.21 14.62 24.89
N ALA A 291 -4.10 14.15 24.03
CA ALA A 291 -4.41 12.74 23.86
C ALA A 291 -3.16 11.94 23.51
N LYS A 292 -2.34 12.46 22.58
CA LYS A 292 -1.07 11.84 22.21
C LYS A 292 -0.10 11.79 23.40
N GLN A 293 0.03 12.87 24.17
CA GLN A 293 0.92 12.92 25.33
C GLN A 293 0.49 11.90 26.40
N VAL A 294 -0.80 11.88 26.75
CA VAL A 294 -1.36 10.95 27.74
C VAL A 294 -1.22 9.51 27.27
N ALA A 295 -1.56 9.20 26.02
CA ALA A 295 -1.42 7.86 25.49
C ALA A 295 0.03 7.37 25.51
N ILE A 296 1.00 8.21 25.13
CA ILE A 296 2.42 7.87 25.19
C ILE A 296 2.84 7.59 26.64
N TYR A 297 2.43 8.41 27.60
CA TYR A 297 2.71 8.20 29.02
C TYR A 297 2.15 6.85 29.51
N PHE A 298 0.87 6.59 29.29
CA PHE A 298 0.23 5.35 29.73
C PHE A 298 0.83 4.09 29.10
N GLU A 299 1.15 4.10 27.80
CA GLU A 299 1.76 2.96 27.14
C GLU A 299 3.22 2.76 27.55
N THR A 300 4.00 3.84 27.71
CA THR A 300 5.43 3.75 28.10
C THR A 300 5.59 3.15 29.49
N PHE A 301 4.70 3.50 30.41
CA PHE A 301 4.70 3.00 31.79
C PHE A 301 3.77 1.79 32.01
N ASN A 302 3.22 1.20 30.93
CA ASN A 302 2.30 0.05 30.98
C ASN A 302 1.13 0.23 31.97
N LEU A 303 0.58 1.45 32.05
CA LEU A 303 -0.48 1.80 33.00
C LEU A 303 -1.86 1.32 32.56
N PHE A 304 -2.08 1.11 31.25
CA PHE A 304 -3.34 0.54 30.77
C PHE A 304 -3.42 -0.95 31.09
N SER A 305 -4.59 -1.37 31.58
CA SER A 305 -4.90 -2.77 31.85
C SER A 305 -4.69 -3.63 30.60
N THR A 306 -4.11 -4.81 30.80
CA THR A 306 -3.96 -5.83 29.75
C THR A 306 -5.29 -6.39 29.26
N SER A 307 -6.37 -6.19 30.02
CA SER A 307 -7.74 -6.53 29.63
C SER A 307 -8.38 -5.51 28.69
N GLN A 308 -7.79 -4.33 28.49
CA GLN A 308 -8.34 -3.27 27.64
C GLN A 308 -7.75 -3.30 26.22
N TYR A 309 -8.63 -3.49 25.24
CA TYR A 309 -8.32 -3.56 23.80
C TYR A 309 -8.80 -2.35 23.00
N GLY A 310 -9.74 -1.57 23.55
CA GLY A 310 -10.33 -0.41 22.90
C GLY A 310 -9.40 0.80 22.88
N PHE A 311 -9.39 1.53 21.76
CA PHE A 311 -8.67 2.81 21.58
C PHE A 311 -7.16 2.81 21.93
N ARG A 312 -6.53 1.64 21.97
CA ARG A 312 -5.10 1.48 22.25
C ARG A 312 -4.30 1.19 21.00
N GLN A 313 -3.02 1.56 21.03
CA GLN A 313 -2.13 1.31 19.90
C GLN A 313 -1.86 -0.19 19.76
N ASN A 314 -1.82 -0.69 18.52
CA ASN A 314 -1.57 -2.10 18.17
C ASN A 314 -2.61 -3.13 18.66
N LEU A 315 -3.65 -2.71 19.37
CA LEU A 315 -4.81 -3.54 19.71
C LEU A 315 -5.97 -3.28 18.75
N SER A 316 -6.87 -4.24 18.62
CA SER A 316 -8.04 -4.15 17.72
C SER A 316 -9.18 -5.01 18.22
N THR A 317 -10.38 -4.77 17.68
CA THR A 317 -11.55 -5.63 17.94
C THR A 317 -11.27 -7.09 17.57
N SER A 318 -10.56 -7.33 16.47
CA SER A 318 -10.22 -8.68 16.03
C SER A 318 -9.31 -9.41 17.03
N ILE A 319 -8.38 -8.71 17.67
CA ILE A 319 -7.51 -9.28 18.72
C ILE A 319 -8.34 -9.61 19.97
N ALA A 320 -9.23 -8.71 20.40
CA ALA A 320 -10.10 -8.95 21.55
C ALA A 320 -10.99 -10.18 21.35
N VAL A 321 -11.61 -10.31 20.16
CA VAL A 321 -12.41 -11.48 19.79
C VAL A 321 -11.54 -12.75 19.75
N SER A 322 -10.32 -12.65 19.21
CA SER A 322 -9.40 -13.79 19.15
C SER A 322 -9.02 -14.31 20.54
N HIS A 323 -8.69 -13.43 21.48
CA HIS A 323 -8.32 -13.83 22.84
C HIS A 323 -9.53 -14.38 23.62
N LEU A 324 -10.73 -13.84 23.40
CA LEU A 324 -11.96 -14.40 23.95
C LEU A 324 -12.22 -15.81 23.40
N ALA A 325 -12.13 -15.98 22.08
CA ALA A 325 -12.32 -17.27 21.42
C ALA A 325 -11.28 -18.30 21.89
N GLU A 326 -10.03 -17.90 22.08
CA GLU A 326 -8.97 -18.74 22.64
C GLU A 326 -9.30 -19.20 24.06
N PHE A 327 -9.75 -18.29 24.94
CA PHE A 327 -10.14 -18.65 26.30
C PHE A 327 -11.28 -19.68 26.31
N ILE A 328 -12.27 -19.50 25.43
CA ILE A 328 -13.39 -20.44 25.26
C ILE A 328 -12.88 -21.78 24.70
N CYS A 329 -12.03 -21.78 23.68
CA CYS A 329 -11.44 -23.01 23.14
C CYS A 329 -10.61 -23.77 24.20
N GLY A 330 -9.89 -23.06 25.07
CA GLY A 330 -9.20 -23.66 26.22
C GLY A 330 -10.16 -24.39 27.16
N SER A 331 -11.37 -23.87 27.36
CA SER A 331 -12.40 -24.58 28.13
C SER A 331 -12.86 -25.88 27.44
N PHE A 332 -12.90 -25.91 26.10
CA PHE A 332 -13.26 -27.11 25.34
C PHE A 332 -12.17 -28.19 25.45
N GLU A 333 -10.89 -27.79 25.41
CA GLU A 333 -9.75 -28.70 25.62
C GLU A 333 -9.85 -29.39 26.99
N GLU A 334 -10.21 -28.64 28.03
CA GLU A 334 -10.40 -29.13 29.41
C GLU A 334 -11.70 -29.92 29.63
N GLY A 335 -12.56 -30.05 28.61
CA GLY A 335 -13.88 -30.67 28.74
C GLY A 335 -14.79 -29.91 29.72
N SER A 336 -14.64 -28.60 29.81
CA SER A 336 -15.42 -27.71 30.67
C SER A 336 -16.48 -26.94 29.87
N PHE A 337 -17.45 -26.36 30.58
CA PHE A 337 -18.35 -25.35 30.03
C PHE A 337 -17.72 -23.96 30.22
N ALA A 338 -17.98 -23.05 29.28
CA ALA A 338 -17.68 -21.63 29.43
C ALA A 338 -18.97 -20.81 29.41
N GLY A 339 -19.02 -19.79 30.24
CA GLY A 339 -20.13 -18.85 30.38
C GLY A 339 -19.64 -17.43 30.22
N THR A 340 -20.40 -16.60 29.51
CA THR A 340 -20.04 -15.21 29.23
C THR A 340 -21.15 -14.24 29.59
N VAL A 341 -20.77 -13.10 30.16
CA VAL A 341 -21.66 -11.98 30.47
C VAL A 341 -21.21 -10.79 29.62
N PHE A 342 -22.03 -10.41 28.64
CA PHE A 342 -21.82 -9.24 27.78
C PHE A 342 -22.59 -8.06 28.38
N CYS A 343 -21.87 -7.14 29.03
CA CYS A 343 -22.46 -5.96 29.66
C CYS A 343 -22.73 -4.87 28.63
N ASP A 344 -23.92 -4.27 28.67
CA ASP A 344 -24.27 -3.08 27.89
C ASP A 344 -24.43 -1.89 28.85
N LEU A 345 -23.58 -0.87 28.71
CA LEU A 345 -23.63 0.32 29.55
C LEU A 345 -24.52 1.38 28.90
N SER A 346 -25.44 1.95 29.68
CA SER A 346 -26.30 3.04 29.23
C SER A 346 -25.52 4.34 29.20
N LYS A 347 -25.32 4.91 28.01
CA LYS A 347 -24.68 6.23 27.81
C LYS A 347 -23.34 6.38 28.55
N ALA A 348 -22.48 5.36 28.45
CA ALA A 348 -21.26 5.23 29.27
C ALA A 348 -20.38 6.49 29.31
N PHE A 349 -20.18 7.15 28.16
CA PHE A 349 -19.39 8.39 28.07
C PHE A 349 -20.05 9.58 28.78
N ASP A 350 -21.38 9.65 28.76
CA ASP A 350 -22.16 10.74 29.37
C ASP A 350 -22.26 10.55 30.90
N CYS A 351 -22.11 9.32 31.39
CA CYS A 351 -22.15 8.96 32.80
C CYS A 351 -20.81 9.15 33.54
N VAL A 352 -19.71 9.44 32.83
CA VAL A 352 -18.38 9.57 33.46
C VAL A 352 -18.40 10.69 34.51
N SER A 353 -18.19 10.32 35.77
CA SER A 353 -18.10 11.27 36.88
C SER A 353 -16.78 12.04 36.80
N ARG A 354 -16.88 13.37 36.68
CA ARG A 354 -15.73 14.27 36.67
C ARG A 354 -14.88 14.13 37.93
N LYS A 355 -15.52 14.03 39.10
CA LYS A 355 -14.82 13.93 40.39
C LYS A 355 -13.92 12.69 40.42
N ILE A 356 -14.50 11.52 40.13
CA ILE A 356 -13.79 10.24 40.12
C ILE A 356 -12.67 10.23 39.07
N LEU A 357 -12.92 10.80 37.88
CA LEU A 357 -11.91 10.89 36.82
C LEU A 357 -10.69 11.74 37.27
N LEU A 358 -10.92 12.89 37.90
CA LEU A 358 -9.84 13.76 38.39
C LEU A 358 -9.06 13.11 39.53
N GLU A 359 -9.74 12.39 40.43
CA GLU A 359 -9.08 11.59 41.48
C GLU A 359 -8.19 10.48 40.87
N ARG A 360 -8.68 9.76 39.86
CA ARG A 360 -7.89 8.76 39.13
C ARG A 360 -6.67 9.35 38.44
N LEU A 361 -6.79 10.54 37.83
CA LEU A 361 -5.65 11.22 37.21
C LEU A 361 -4.55 11.52 38.23
N LYS A 362 -4.92 11.95 39.44
CA LYS A 362 -3.96 12.11 40.55
C LYS A 362 -3.31 10.78 40.96
N MET A 363 -4.08 9.70 41.04
CA MET A 363 -3.55 8.35 41.33
C MET A 363 -2.54 7.86 40.28
N TYR A 364 -2.69 8.28 39.02
CA TYR A 364 -1.72 8.00 37.94
C TYR A 364 -0.52 8.98 37.92
N ASN A 365 -0.30 9.73 38.99
CA ASN A 365 0.80 10.70 39.17
C ASN A 365 0.80 11.85 38.15
N PHE A 366 -0.37 12.32 37.72
CA PHE A 366 -0.47 13.58 37.01
C PHE A 366 -0.13 14.73 37.96
N SER A 367 0.67 15.69 37.50
CA SER A 367 0.95 16.90 38.28
C SER A 367 -0.33 17.70 38.53
N ASP A 368 -0.41 18.42 39.64
CA ASP A 368 -1.57 19.27 39.96
C ASP A 368 -1.90 20.26 38.83
N ILE A 369 -0.85 20.74 38.16
CA ILE A 369 -0.94 21.57 36.97
C ILE A 369 -1.72 20.86 35.84
N ALA A 370 -1.35 19.63 35.50
CA ALA A 370 -2.01 18.87 34.45
C ALA A 370 -3.45 18.52 34.84
N VAL A 371 -3.69 18.17 36.11
CA VAL A 371 -5.04 17.89 36.63
C VAL A 371 -5.89 19.15 36.59
N SER A 372 -5.34 20.33 36.92
CA SER A 372 -6.04 21.61 36.82
C SER A 372 -6.46 21.92 35.38
N LEU A 373 -5.54 21.73 34.42
CA LEU A 373 -5.84 21.88 33.00
C LEU A 373 -6.98 20.93 32.56
N MET A 374 -6.91 19.65 32.93
CA MET A 374 -7.96 18.67 32.61
C MET A 374 -9.29 18.99 33.31
N SER A 375 -9.23 19.50 34.54
CA SER A 375 -10.38 19.97 35.29
C SER A 375 -11.05 21.15 34.58
N SER A 376 -10.29 22.12 34.09
CA SER A 376 -10.81 23.26 33.31
C SER A 376 -11.44 22.82 31.98
N PHE A 377 -10.86 21.82 31.31
CA PHE A 377 -11.41 21.22 30.08
C PHE A 377 -12.78 20.55 30.29
N LEU A 378 -12.98 19.91 31.45
CA LEU A 378 -14.23 19.23 31.81
C LEU A 378 -15.26 20.20 32.43
N SER A 379 -14.83 21.38 32.86
CA SER A 379 -15.66 22.44 33.46
C SER A 379 -16.39 23.28 32.42
N ASN A 380 -17.49 23.93 32.84
CA ASN A 380 -18.15 25.01 32.09
C ASN A 380 -18.37 24.64 30.62
N ARG A 381 -18.82 23.40 30.40
CA ARG A 381 -19.15 22.90 29.08
C ARG A 381 -20.60 23.23 28.79
N TYR A 382 -20.84 23.68 27.58
CA TYR A 382 -22.17 24.03 27.11
C TYR A 382 -22.47 23.30 25.81
N GLN A 383 -23.75 22.97 25.61
CA GLN A 383 -24.22 22.35 24.39
C GLN A 383 -25.50 23.02 23.89
N MET A 384 -25.66 23.02 22.57
CA MET A 384 -26.91 23.34 21.88
C MET A 384 -27.22 22.20 20.90
N VAL A 385 -28.49 21.86 20.71
CA VAL A 385 -28.92 20.84 19.75
C VAL A 385 -29.33 21.52 18.45
N GLN A 386 -28.85 21.04 17.31
CA GLN A 386 -29.32 21.46 16.00
C GLN A 386 -30.08 20.31 15.33
N VAL A 387 -31.32 20.58 14.92
CA VAL A 387 -32.14 19.68 14.10
C VAL A 387 -32.49 20.43 12.82
N ASN A 388 -32.06 19.91 11.68
CA ASN A 388 -32.17 20.62 10.40
C ASN A 388 -31.58 22.04 10.50
N ASN A 389 -32.41 23.07 10.34
CA ASN A 389 -32.01 24.48 10.38
C ASN A 389 -32.37 25.17 11.71
N THR A 390 -32.94 24.47 12.68
CA THR A 390 -33.30 25.02 13.99
C THR A 390 -32.27 24.64 15.04
N VAL A 391 -32.00 25.58 15.96
CA VAL A 391 -31.01 25.42 17.04
C VAL A 391 -31.72 25.69 18.37
N SER A 392 -31.45 24.86 19.37
CA SER A 392 -31.98 25.04 20.72
C SER A 392 -31.22 26.12 21.49
N ASP A 393 -31.73 26.46 22.67
CA ASP A 393 -30.97 27.21 23.66
C ASP A 393 -29.69 26.48 24.09
N VAL A 394 -28.72 27.26 24.56
CA VAL A 394 -27.44 26.77 25.05
C VAL A 394 -27.59 26.36 26.50
N LEU A 395 -27.37 25.07 26.80
CA LEU A 395 -27.51 24.50 28.15
C LEU A 395 -26.16 23.99 28.69
N PRO A 396 -25.92 24.11 30.01
CA PRO A 396 -24.72 23.59 30.64
C PRO A 396 -24.73 22.06 30.74
N LEU A 397 -23.54 21.45 30.69
CA LEU A 397 -23.34 20.00 30.78
C LEU A 397 -22.39 19.65 31.93
N ASN A 398 -22.93 19.06 33.00
CA ASN A 398 -22.21 18.82 34.26
C ASN A 398 -21.54 17.44 34.36
N LEU A 399 -21.94 16.48 33.52
CA LEU A 399 -21.47 15.09 33.56
C LEU A 399 -20.90 14.64 32.23
N GLY A 400 -20.08 13.59 32.29
CA GLY A 400 -19.58 12.89 31.13
C GLY A 400 -18.43 13.59 30.40
N VAL A 401 -17.97 12.92 29.35
CA VAL A 401 -17.01 13.45 28.39
C VAL A 401 -17.71 13.64 27.03
N PRO A 402 -17.39 14.69 26.26
CA PRO A 402 -18.16 15.00 25.05
C PRO A 402 -18.05 13.89 24.00
N GLN A 403 -19.18 13.39 23.49
CA GLN A 403 -19.17 12.41 22.40
C GLN A 403 -18.73 13.08 21.09
N GLY A 404 -17.56 12.69 20.55
CA GLY A 404 -16.89 13.37 19.43
C GLY A 404 -15.64 14.15 19.83
N SER A 405 -15.31 14.18 21.14
CA SER A 405 -14.00 14.59 21.65
C SER A 405 -12.91 13.60 21.21
N VAL A 406 -11.74 14.12 20.89
CA VAL A 406 -10.51 13.35 20.64
C VAL A 406 -9.94 12.81 21.95
N LEU A 407 -10.06 13.57 23.05
CA LEU A 407 -9.55 13.19 24.38
C LEU A 407 -10.53 12.31 25.18
N GLY A 408 -11.83 12.41 24.90
CA GLY A 408 -12.90 11.66 25.57
C GLY A 408 -12.67 10.14 25.66
N PRO A 409 -12.30 9.45 24.56
CA PRO A 409 -11.96 8.03 24.59
C PRO A 409 -10.86 7.68 25.60
N ILE A 410 -9.78 8.47 25.67
CA ILE A 410 -8.68 8.23 26.60
C ILE A 410 -9.14 8.43 28.04
N PHE A 411 -9.93 9.48 28.32
CA PHE A 411 -10.50 9.67 29.65
C PHE A 411 -11.41 8.53 30.07
N PHE A 412 -12.22 8.00 29.15
CA PHE A 412 -13.02 6.82 29.43
C PHE A 412 -12.14 5.59 29.72
N LEU A 413 -11.06 5.39 28.96
CA LEU A 413 -10.11 4.31 29.23
C LEU A 413 -9.49 4.44 30.62
N ILE A 414 -9.00 5.62 31.00
CA ILE A 414 -8.41 5.90 32.33
C ILE A 414 -9.45 5.64 33.43
N PHE A 415 -10.70 6.03 33.17
CA PHE A 415 -11.81 5.81 34.09
C PHE A 415 -12.05 4.31 34.31
N ILE A 416 -12.30 3.54 33.25
CA ILE A 416 -12.64 2.11 33.40
C ILE A 416 -11.43 1.26 33.79
N ASN A 417 -10.21 1.80 33.73
CA ASN A 417 -8.97 1.04 33.87
C ASN A 417 -8.82 0.29 35.21
N SER A 418 -9.45 0.77 36.29
CA SER A 418 -9.38 0.09 37.60
C SER A 418 -10.28 -1.15 37.68
N LEU A 419 -11.29 -1.31 36.81
CA LEU A 419 -12.24 -2.42 36.87
C LEU A 419 -11.56 -3.81 36.96
N PRO A 420 -10.57 -4.16 36.11
CA PRO A 420 -9.90 -5.46 36.22
C PRO A 420 -9.01 -5.61 37.46
N VAL A 421 -8.54 -4.49 38.03
CA VAL A 421 -7.72 -4.46 39.25
C VAL A 421 -8.60 -4.64 40.48
N ASP A 422 -9.76 -4.00 40.50
CA ASP A 422 -10.73 -4.04 41.59
C ASP A 422 -11.46 -5.40 41.65
N LEU A 423 -11.59 -6.09 40.50
CA LEU A 423 -12.22 -7.41 40.38
C LEU A 423 -11.26 -8.45 39.77
N PRO A 424 -10.13 -8.77 40.43
CA PRO A 424 -9.06 -9.59 39.85
C PRO A 424 -9.46 -11.07 39.65
N ALA A 425 -10.50 -11.52 40.35
CA ALA A 425 -11.04 -12.88 40.21
C ALA A 425 -11.81 -13.08 38.88
N LEU A 426 -12.20 -11.99 38.21
CA LEU A 426 -12.96 -12.04 36.95
C LEU A 426 -12.01 -11.98 35.75
N LYS A 427 -12.22 -12.86 34.77
CA LYS A 427 -11.56 -12.72 33.47
C LYS A 427 -12.35 -11.76 32.60
N LEU A 428 -11.81 -10.55 32.42
CA LEU A 428 -12.45 -9.47 31.68
C LEU A 428 -11.78 -9.22 30.31
N PHE A 429 -12.61 -8.91 29.32
CA PHE A 429 -12.23 -8.39 28.01
C PHE A 429 -12.98 -7.08 27.80
N LEU A 430 -12.24 -5.98 27.78
CA LEU A 430 -12.80 -4.63 27.64
C LEU A 430 -12.49 -4.09 26.26
N PHE A 431 -13.47 -3.48 25.62
CA PHE A 431 -13.26 -2.66 24.44
C PHE A 431 -14.02 -1.35 24.63
N ALA A 432 -13.35 -0.37 25.23
CA ALA A 432 -14.00 0.83 25.74
C ALA A 432 -15.16 0.46 26.69
N ASP A 433 -16.40 0.85 26.37
CA ASP A 433 -17.60 0.59 27.16
C ASP A 433 -18.12 -0.85 27.05
N ASP A 434 -17.82 -1.56 25.96
CA ASP A 434 -18.15 -2.98 25.81
C ASP A 434 -17.31 -3.80 26.82
N THR A 435 -17.98 -4.33 27.85
CA THR A 435 -17.36 -5.12 28.92
C THR A 435 -17.87 -6.55 28.86
N THR A 436 -16.95 -7.50 28.63
CA THR A 436 -17.28 -8.93 28.62
C THR A 436 -16.53 -9.65 29.73
N ALA A 437 -17.27 -10.38 30.57
CA ALA A 437 -16.70 -11.27 31.57
C ALA A 437 -16.89 -12.74 31.17
N VAL A 438 -15.90 -13.57 31.48
CA VAL A 438 -15.90 -14.98 31.12
C VAL A 438 -15.57 -15.84 32.33
N VAL A 439 -16.32 -16.93 32.50
CA VAL A 439 -16.10 -17.94 33.53
C VAL A 439 -16.04 -19.32 32.87
N LYS A 440 -15.29 -20.25 33.47
CA LYS A 440 -15.26 -21.66 33.04
C LYS A 440 -15.35 -22.61 34.23
N ASN A 441 -16.04 -23.73 34.06
CA ASN A 441 -16.11 -24.81 35.04
C ASN A 441 -16.52 -26.13 34.40
N LYS A 442 -16.14 -27.26 35.01
CA LYS A 442 -16.54 -28.60 34.54
C LYS A 442 -18.04 -28.86 34.69
N SER A 443 -18.65 -28.36 35.77
CA SER A 443 -20.10 -28.45 36.03
C SER A 443 -20.82 -27.22 35.47
N PHE A 444 -21.92 -27.45 34.76
CA PHE A 444 -22.76 -26.40 34.20
C PHE A 444 -23.40 -25.54 35.30
N GLU A 445 -23.92 -26.15 36.36
CA GLU A 445 -24.54 -25.44 37.50
C GLU A 445 -23.56 -24.45 38.14
N ASN A 446 -22.31 -24.86 38.32
CA ASN A 446 -21.26 -24.00 38.85
C ASN A 446 -20.89 -22.85 37.89
N VAL A 447 -20.97 -23.06 36.57
CA VAL A 447 -20.82 -21.95 35.60
C VAL A 447 -21.96 -20.96 35.77
N SER A 448 -23.20 -21.43 35.79
CA SER A 448 -24.39 -20.57 35.93
C SER A 448 -24.37 -19.76 37.23
N LEU A 449 -24.04 -20.38 38.37
CA LEU A 449 -23.88 -19.68 39.64
C LEU A 449 -22.79 -18.62 39.60
N LYS A 450 -21.61 -18.96 39.05
CA LYS A 450 -20.50 -18.00 38.89
C LYS A 450 -20.85 -16.86 37.94
N MET A 451 -21.68 -17.09 36.92
CA MET A 451 -22.15 -16.02 36.03
C MET A 451 -23.05 -15.03 36.76
N LEU A 452 -23.98 -15.53 37.58
CA LEU A 452 -24.85 -14.66 38.40
C LEU A 452 -24.02 -13.85 39.41
N GLU A 453 -23.06 -14.48 40.09
CA GLU A 453 -22.14 -13.79 40.99
C GLU A 453 -21.31 -12.72 40.25
N THR A 454 -20.81 -13.06 39.06
CA THR A 454 -20.05 -12.15 38.18
C THR A 454 -20.90 -10.94 37.78
N GLN A 455 -22.14 -11.16 37.36
CA GLN A 455 -23.06 -10.09 36.97
C GLN A 455 -23.37 -9.17 38.16
N SER A 456 -23.59 -9.73 39.36
CA SER A 456 -23.81 -8.96 40.58
C SER A 456 -22.60 -8.09 40.94
N LYS A 457 -21.38 -8.66 40.92
CA LYS A 457 -20.12 -7.94 41.17
C LYS A 457 -19.89 -6.80 40.18
N LEU A 458 -20.13 -7.05 38.89
CA LEU A 458 -20.01 -6.02 37.85
C LEU A 458 -21.05 -4.91 38.04
N SER A 459 -22.32 -5.28 38.28
CA SER A 459 -23.39 -4.31 38.52
C SER A 459 -23.07 -3.40 39.71
N SER A 460 -22.63 -3.98 40.83
CA SER A 460 -22.22 -3.23 42.02
C SER A 460 -21.03 -2.29 41.72
N TRP A 461 -19.99 -2.78 41.03
CA TRP A 461 -18.84 -1.96 40.68
C TRP A 461 -19.22 -0.79 39.76
N PHE A 462 -20.04 -1.04 38.73
CA PHE A 462 -20.52 0.01 37.82
C PHE A 462 -21.32 1.07 38.59
N ALA A 463 -22.24 0.66 39.46
CA ALA A 463 -23.04 1.56 40.29
C ALA A 463 -22.15 2.43 41.21
N CYS A 464 -21.17 1.83 41.89
CA CYS A 464 -20.21 2.57 42.72
C CYS A 464 -19.38 3.60 41.94
N ASN A 465 -19.18 3.36 40.64
CA ASN A 465 -18.46 4.26 39.75
C ASN A 465 -19.40 5.22 38.98
N GLY A 466 -20.70 5.26 39.28
CA GLY A 466 -21.66 6.12 38.58
C GLY A 466 -21.93 5.73 37.13
N LEU A 467 -21.61 4.49 36.74
CA LEU A 467 -21.96 3.92 35.45
C LEU A 467 -23.25 3.11 35.55
N CYS A 468 -24.11 3.20 34.55
CA CYS A 468 -25.41 2.53 34.54
C CYS A 468 -25.37 1.27 33.66
N LEU A 469 -25.42 0.08 34.27
CA LEU A 469 -25.55 -1.18 33.55
C LEU A 469 -27.00 -1.37 33.06
N ASN A 470 -27.19 -1.62 31.77
CA ASN A 470 -28.50 -1.95 31.20
C ASN A 470 -28.75 -3.46 31.35
N LEU A 471 -29.54 -3.85 32.34
CA LEU A 471 -29.81 -5.27 32.62
C LEU A 471 -30.60 -5.97 31.50
N GLU A 472 -31.50 -5.27 30.81
CA GLU A 472 -32.29 -5.83 29.70
C GLU A 472 -31.43 -6.12 28.46
N LYS A 473 -30.42 -5.29 28.21
CA LYS A 473 -29.50 -5.44 27.07
C LYS A 473 -28.28 -6.27 27.40
N THR A 474 -27.98 -6.46 28.69
CA THR A 474 -26.90 -7.34 29.14
C THR A 474 -27.28 -8.77 28.81
N LYS A 475 -26.39 -9.49 28.12
CA LYS A 475 -26.66 -10.86 27.63
C LYS A 475 -25.76 -11.86 28.29
N THR A 476 -26.32 -13.01 28.63
CA THR A 476 -25.57 -14.20 29.03
C THR A 476 -25.52 -15.20 27.88
N PHE A 477 -24.41 -15.91 27.74
CA PHE A 477 -24.29 -16.94 26.71
C PHE A 477 -23.32 -18.04 27.13
N TYR A 478 -23.73 -19.29 26.95
CA TYR A 478 -22.95 -20.48 27.27
C TYR A 478 -22.31 -21.09 26.01
N PHE A 479 -21.08 -21.56 26.16
CA PHE A 479 -20.28 -22.22 25.13
C PHE A 479 -19.90 -23.63 25.58
N SER A 480 -20.09 -24.61 24.68
CA SER A 480 -19.75 -26.01 24.94
C SER A 480 -19.75 -26.82 23.65
N LEU A 481 -18.89 -27.84 23.58
CA LEU A 481 -18.99 -28.92 22.57
C LEU A 481 -19.90 -30.08 23.01
N ARG A 482 -20.22 -30.14 24.32
CA ARG A 482 -21.20 -31.05 24.89
C ARG A 482 -22.58 -30.41 24.82
N GLN A 483 -23.62 -31.25 24.81
CA GLN A 483 -25.00 -30.77 24.94
C GLN A 483 -25.15 -29.93 26.21
N LEU A 484 -25.69 -28.72 26.06
CA LEU A 484 -25.96 -27.83 27.18
C LEU A 484 -27.19 -28.35 27.94
N PRO A 485 -27.13 -28.47 29.29
CA PRO A 485 -28.29 -28.85 30.09
C PRO A 485 -29.47 -27.89 29.94
N CYS A 486 -29.18 -26.59 29.79
CA CYS A 486 -30.13 -25.55 29.45
C CYS A 486 -29.66 -24.88 28.14
N PRO A 487 -30.45 -24.94 27.05
CA PRO A 487 -30.13 -24.25 25.82
C PRO A 487 -30.01 -22.74 26.01
N ASN A 488 -29.16 -22.09 25.22
CA ASN A 488 -29.18 -20.64 25.15
C ASN A 488 -30.52 -20.15 24.57
N GLU A 489 -31.03 -19.02 25.05
CA GLU A 489 -32.24 -18.38 24.48
C GLU A 489 -32.06 -17.97 23.02
N ILE A 490 -30.81 -17.72 22.61
CA ILE A 490 -30.41 -17.34 21.26
C ILE A 490 -29.33 -18.30 20.76
N ASP A 491 -29.34 -18.61 19.46
CA ASP A 491 -28.36 -19.54 18.87
C ASP A 491 -26.94 -18.97 18.81
N SER A 492 -26.82 -17.64 18.77
CA SER A 492 -25.55 -16.95 18.64
C SER A 492 -25.60 -15.52 19.17
N VAL A 493 -24.46 -15.04 19.66
CA VAL A 493 -24.29 -13.69 20.23
C VAL A 493 -23.30 -12.87 19.41
N VAL A 494 -23.52 -11.57 19.28
CA VAL A 494 -22.59 -10.68 18.57
C VAL A 494 -21.64 -10.03 19.58
N PHE A 495 -20.34 -10.18 19.36
CA PHE A 495 -19.29 -9.52 20.13
C PHE A 495 -18.35 -8.76 19.19
N LEU A 496 -18.25 -7.44 19.36
CA LEU A 496 -17.41 -6.56 18.54
C LEU A 496 -17.55 -6.79 17.02
N GLY A 497 -18.79 -7.01 16.55
CA GLY A 497 -19.12 -7.22 15.14
C GLY A 497 -18.82 -8.62 14.59
N VAL A 498 -18.41 -9.57 15.44
CA VAL A 498 -18.28 -10.99 15.09
C VAL A 498 -19.35 -11.79 15.81
N ARG A 499 -20.04 -12.69 15.10
CA ARG A 499 -21.07 -13.55 15.68
C ARG A 499 -20.47 -14.85 16.21
N LEU A 500 -20.74 -15.18 17.46
CA LEU A 500 -20.24 -16.34 18.19
C LEU A 500 -21.38 -17.33 18.41
N ASP A 501 -21.25 -18.55 17.89
CA ASP A 501 -22.13 -19.68 18.20
C ASP A 501 -21.54 -20.55 19.34
N SER A 502 -22.37 -21.34 20.02
CA SER A 502 -21.96 -22.12 21.22
C SER A 502 -20.74 -23.01 21.02
N GLY A 503 -20.56 -23.56 19.81
CA GLY A 503 -19.43 -24.42 19.46
C GLY A 503 -18.26 -23.70 18.76
N LEU A 504 -18.33 -22.37 18.58
CA LEU A 504 -17.40 -21.56 17.77
C LEU A 504 -17.15 -22.15 16.38
N THR A 505 -18.22 -22.58 15.70
CA THR A 505 -18.18 -23.06 14.31
C THR A 505 -17.98 -21.94 13.31
N TRP A 506 -18.35 -20.70 13.68
CA TRP A 506 -18.35 -19.51 12.84
C TRP A 506 -19.38 -19.56 11.70
N ALA A 507 -20.26 -20.55 11.67
CA ALA A 507 -21.25 -20.73 10.61
C ALA A 507 -22.17 -19.50 10.48
N ALA A 508 -22.76 -19.09 11.60
CA ALA A 508 -23.69 -17.96 11.66
C ALA A 508 -23.01 -16.62 11.30
N HIS A 509 -21.74 -16.44 11.68
CA HIS A 509 -20.95 -15.26 11.28
C HIS A 509 -20.71 -15.25 9.77
N VAL A 510 -20.28 -16.39 9.22
CA VAL A 510 -20.05 -16.50 7.78
C VAL A 510 -21.33 -16.30 6.99
N ASP A 511 -22.49 -16.70 7.50
CA ASP A 511 -23.79 -16.43 6.87
C ASP A 511 -24.10 -14.94 6.79
N ASP A 512 -23.88 -14.19 7.89
CA ASP A 512 -24.04 -12.75 7.93
C ASP A 512 -23.13 -12.04 6.92
N VAL A 513 -21.84 -12.41 6.92
CA VAL A 513 -20.86 -11.83 6.00
C VAL A 513 -21.23 -12.19 4.56
N SER A 514 -21.64 -13.43 4.29
CA SER A 514 -22.04 -13.89 2.96
C SER A 514 -23.24 -13.11 2.41
N ARG A 515 -24.25 -12.84 3.25
CA ARG A 515 -25.41 -12.03 2.87
C ARG A 515 -24.98 -10.61 2.46
N SER A 516 -24.18 -9.96 3.30
CA SER A 516 -23.69 -8.61 3.02
C SER A 516 -22.76 -8.55 1.78
N LEU A 517 -21.89 -9.55 1.60
CA LEU A 517 -21.01 -9.64 0.43
C LEU A 517 -21.79 -9.92 -0.85
N SER A 518 -22.87 -10.71 -0.79
CA SER A 518 -23.74 -10.98 -1.93
C SER A 518 -24.39 -9.70 -2.47
N SER A 519 -24.85 -8.80 -1.59
CA SER A 519 -25.32 -7.47 -1.98
C SER A 519 -24.22 -6.65 -2.66
N CYS A 520 -22.98 -6.74 -2.18
CA CYS A 520 -21.84 -6.07 -2.79
C CYS A 520 -21.49 -6.66 -4.17
N VAL A 521 -21.63 -7.98 -4.36
CA VAL A 521 -21.44 -8.63 -5.67
C VAL A 521 -22.42 -8.08 -6.69
N TYR A 522 -23.69 -7.93 -6.32
CA TYR A 522 -24.70 -7.36 -7.19
C TYR A 522 -24.36 -5.90 -7.58
N LEU A 523 -23.98 -5.08 -6.60
CA LEU A 523 -23.57 -3.70 -6.83
C LEU A 523 -22.37 -3.62 -7.79
N LEU A 524 -21.31 -4.41 -7.55
CA LEU A 524 -20.12 -4.43 -8.40
C LEU A 524 -20.44 -4.91 -9.82
N ARG A 525 -21.37 -5.86 -9.97
CA ARG A 525 -21.85 -6.29 -11.30
C ARG A 525 -22.55 -5.18 -12.07
N ARG A 526 -23.32 -4.32 -11.40
CA ARG A 526 -23.95 -3.17 -12.06
C ARG A 526 -22.91 -2.12 -12.42
N LEU A 527 -21.99 -1.82 -11.50
CA LEU A 527 -20.92 -0.86 -11.74
C LEU A 527 -19.98 -1.30 -12.86
N SER A 528 -19.69 -2.59 -13.01
CA SER A 528 -18.78 -3.09 -14.05
C SER A 528 -19.23 -2.78 -15.48
N LEU A 529 -20.51 -2.44 -15.68
CA LEU A 529 -21.05 -2.02 -16.97
C LEU A 529 -20.80 -0.54 -17.29
N MET A 530 -20.48 0.28 -16.28
CA MET A 530 -20.45 1.74 -16.39
C MET A 530 -19.08 2.35 -16.07
N VAL A 531 -18.18 1.62 -15.41
CA VAL A 531 -16.90 2.16 -14.93
C VAL A 531 -15.70 1.32 -15.39
N SER A 532 -14.51 1.93 -15.35
CA SER A 532 -13.25 1.26 -15.70
C SER A 532 -12.83 0.20 -14.66
N GLU A 533 -11.96 -0.72 -15.06
CA GLU A 533 -11.42 -1.78 -14.20
C GLU A 533 -10.77 -1.22 -12.93
N ASN A 534 -10.04 -0.11 -13.03
CA ASN A 534 -9.38 0.53 -11.89
C ASN A 534 -10.39 1.05 -10.84
N VAL A 535 -11.45 1.72 -11.27
CA VAL A 535 -12.52 2.20 -10.37
C VAL A 535 -13.23 1.03 -9.72
N LEU A 536 -13.50 -0.03 -10.48
CA LEU A 536 -14.14 -1.23 -9.98
C LEU A 536 -13.27 -1.98 -8.95
N LYS A 537 -11.96 -2.02 -9.18
CA LYS A 537 -10.97 -2.54 -8.23
C LYS A 537 -10.93 -1.70 -6.94
N CYS A 538 -10.99 -0.37 -7.04
CA CYS A 538 -11.13 0.49 -5.86
C CYS A 538 -12.41 0.19 -5.08
N ALA A 539 -13.55 0.04 -5.78
CA ALA A 539 -14.83 -0.31 -5.17
C ALA A 539 -14.79 -1.70 -4.51
N TYR A 540 -14.12 -2.68 -5.12
CA TYR A 540 -13.87 -4.00 -4.53
C TYR A 540 -13.16 -3.88 -3.18
N PHE A 541 -12.04 -3.15 -3.13
CA PHE A 541 -11.28 -3.01 -1.88
C PHE A 541 -12.08 -2.26 -0.80
N ALA A 542 -12.83 -1.23 -1.20
CA ALA A 542 -13.61 -0.40 -0.28
C ALA A 542 -14.83 -1.12 0.30
N LEU A 543 -15.55 -1.91 -0.50
CA LEU A 543 -16.87 -2.46 -0.12
C LEU A 543 -16.86 -3.97 0.14
N PHE A 544 -16.10 -4.73 -0.64
CA PHE A 544 -16.07 -6.19 -0.54
C PHE A 544 -14.92 -6.66 0.36
N HIS A 545 -13.68 -6.26 0.03
CA HIS A 545 -12.50 -6.69 0.79
C HIS A 545 -12.53 -6.19 2.23
N SER A 546 -12.92 -4.94 2.48
CA SER A 546 -13.04 -4.37 3.83
C SER A 546 -13.90 -5.24 4.75
N LYS A 547 -15.08 -5.67 4.28
CA LYS A 547 -16.00 -6.55 5.01
C LYS A 547 -15.46 -7.98 5.16
N MET A 548 -14.88 -8.51 4.08
CA MET A 548 -14.28 -9.85 4.07
C MET A 548 -13.06 -9.96 5.00
N SER A 549 -12.26 -8.90 5.13
CA SER A 549 -11.03 -8.89 5.93
C SER A 549 -11.28 -8.71 7.42
N TYR A 550 -12.44 -8.18 7.81
CA TYR A 550 -12.77 -7.92 9.20
C TYR A 550 -12.85 -9.21 10.04
N GLY A 551 -12.05 -9.31 11.11
CA GLY A 551 -12.02 -10.47 11.97
C GLY A 551 -11.47 -11.75 11.33
N ILE A 552 -10.84 -11.68 10.15
CA ILE A 552 -10.40 -12.86 9.39
C ILE A 552 -9.44 -13.76 10.19
N LEU A 553 -8.69 -13.19 11.14
CA LEU A 553 -7.84 -13.92 12.08
C LEU A 553 -8.59 -14.95 12.94
N VAL A 554 -9.88 -14.76 13.15
CA VAL A 554 -10.72 -15.59 14.03
C VAL A 554 -11.45 -16.66 13.23
N TRP A 555 -12.13 -16.27 12.14
CA TRP A 555 -13.01 -17.17 11.39
C TRP A 555 -12.43 -17.63 10.05
N GLY A 556 -11.30 -17.08 9.60
CA GLY A 556 -10.74 -17.27 8.26
C GLY A 556 -10.35 -18.71 7.94
N HIS A 557 -10.02 -19.52 8.95
CA HIS A 557 -9.74 -20.95 8.81
C HIS A 557 -10.95 -21.87 9.09
N SER A 558 -12.14 -21.30 9.27
CA SER A 558 -13.36 -22.10 9.42
C SER A 558 -13.65 -22.86 8.12
N SER A 559 -14.25 -24.05 8.22
CA SER A 559 -14.72 -24.81 7.05
C SER A 559 -15.73 -24.01 6.22
N HIS A 560 -16.53 -23.16 6.88
CA HIS A 560 -17.53 -22.33 6.23
C HIS A 560 -16.94 -21.19 5.41
N SER A 561 -15.68 -20.79 5.64
CA SER A 561 -15.00 -19.70 4.92
C SER A 561 -14.93 -19.92 3.40
N GLN A 562 -14.99 -21.17 2.94
CA GLN A 562 -15.02 -21.52 1.52
C GLN A 562 -16.16 -20.85 0.76
N ARG A 563 -17.31 -20.61 1.42
CA ARG A 563 -18.45 -19.89 0.83
C ARG A 563 -18.09 -18.44 0.49
N ILE A 564 -17.36 -17.77 1.38
CA ILE A 564 -16.84 -16.42 1.16
C ILE A 564 -15.83 -16.40 0.02
N PHE A 565 -14.96 -17.41 -0.04
CA PHE A 565 -14.02 -17.53 -1.15
C PHE A 565 -14.73 -17.73 -2.49
N GLY A 566 -15.83 -18.49 -2.52
CA GLY A 566 -16.71 -18.59 -3.68
C GLY A 566 -17.28 -17.24 -4.14
N LEU A 567 -17.73 -16.40 -3.20
CA LEU A 567 -18.19 -15.04 -3.50
C LEU A 567 -17.05 -14.14 -4.01
N GLN A 568 -15.86 -14.22 -3.42
CA GLN A 568 -14.68 -13.48 -3.88
C GLN A 568 -14.34 -13.83 -5.32
N ARG A 569 -14.32 -15.13 -5.64
CA ARG A 569 -14.13 -15.67 -7.00
C ARG A 569 -15.16 -15.11 -7.97
N LYS A 570 -16.43 -15.02 -7.57
CA LYS A 570 -17.51 -14.44 -8.39
C LYS A 570 -17.26 -12.96 -8.70
N VAL A 571 -16.79 -12.20 -7.73
CA VAL A 571 -16.46 -10.78 -7.90
C VAL A 571 -15.24 -10.59 -8.80
N VAL A 572 -14.16 -11.35 -8.62
CA VAL A 572 -12.99 -11.26 -9.49
C VAL A 572 -13.34 -11.55 -10.96
N ARG A 573 -14.27 -12.49 -11.21
CA ARG A 573 -14.78 -12.73 -12.57
C ARG A 573 -15.51 -11.52 -13.14
N ILE A 574 -16.34 -10.87 -12.33
CA ILE A 574 -17.02 -9.64 -12.72
C ILE A 574 -16.01 -8.53 -13.04
N LEU A 575 -14.93 -8.41 -12.26
CA LEU A 575 -13.91 -7.38 -12.47
C LEU A 575 -13.21 -7.54 -13.83
N LYS A 576 -12.83 -8.77 -14.20
CA LYS A 576 -12.16 -9.07 -15.47
C LYS A 576 -13.10 -9.43 -16.61
N ARG A 577 -14.42 -9.37 -16.38
CA ARG A 577 -15.46 -9.75 -17.36
C ARG A 577 -15.25 -11.15 -17.98
N ILE A 578 -14.74 -12.08 -17.19
CA ILE A 578 -14.53 -13.48 -17.60
C ILE A 578 -15.79 -14.33 -17.29
N ASN A 579 -15.98 -15.45 -18.00
CA ASN A 579 -17.19 -16.24 -17.85
C ASN A 579 -17.27 -16.90 -16.46
N TYR A 580 -18.49 -17.30 -16.09
CA TYR A 580 -18.75 -17.88 -14.77
C TYR A 580 -17.90 -19.12 -14.45
N ARG A 581 -17.62 -19.96 -15.47
CA ARG A 581 -16.89 -21.23 -15.32
C ARG A 581 -15.39 -21.09 -15.56
N ASP A 582 -14.91 -19.96 -16.04
CA ASP A 582 -13.51 -19.77 -16.38
C ASP A 582 -12.64 -19.76 -15.11
N ASP A 583 -11.38 -20.18 -15.27
CA ASP A 583 -10.40 -20.08 -14.19
C ASP A 583 -10.11 -18.61 -13.88
N CYS A 584 -10.09 -18.28 -12.59
CA CYS A 584 -9.83 -16.92 -12.12
C CYS A 584 -8.41 -16.71 -11.61
N LYS A 585 -7.53 -17.71 -11.71
CA LYS A 585 -6.16 -17.63 -11.19
C LYS A 585 -5.34 -16.53 -11.86
N ALA A 586 -5.38 -16.45 -13.19
CA ALA A 586 -4.75 -15.37 -13.94
C ALA A 586 -5.35 -14.00 -13.55
N ALA A 587 -6.67 -13.92 -13.45
CA ALA A 587 -7.39 -12.71 -13.04
C ALA A 587 -6.97 -12.19 -11.64
N PHE A 588 -6.78 -13.07 -10.65
CA PHE A 588 -6.26 -12.67 -9.33
C PHE A 588 -4.85 -12.07 -9.42
N ARG A 589 -3.98 -12.62 -10.26
CA ARG A 589 -2.60 -12.14 -10.45
C ARG A 589 -2.56 -10.80 -11.15
N GLU A 590 -3.24 -10.67 -12.28
CA GLU A 590 -3.31 -9.41 -13.05
C GLU A 590 -3.92 -8.27 -12.23
N LEU A 591 -4.98 -8.56 -11.47
CA LEU A 591 -5.59 -7.57 -10.58
C LEU A 591 -4.75 -7.31 -9.32
N GLY A 592 -3.74 -8.12 -9.00
CA GLY A 592 -2.98 -8.01 -7.74
C GLY A 592 -3.87 -8.15 -6.50
N ILE A 593 -4.86 -9.05 -6.55
CA ILE A 593 -5.78 -9.31 -5.43
C ILE A 593 -5.36 -10.61 -4.74
N LEU A 594 -5.18 -10.56 -3.41
CA LEU A 594 -4.96 -11.77 -2.61
C LEU A 594 -6.26 -12.57 -2.48
N THR A 595 -6.16 -13.89 -2.62
CA THR A 595 -7.28 -14.79 -2.31
C THR A 595 -7.60 -14.76 -0.80
N LEU A 596 -8.79 -15.21 -0.41
CA LEU A 596 -9.20 -15.28 1.00
C LEU A 596 -8.20 -16.09 1.85
N PRO A 597 -7.78 -17.33 1.48
CA PRO A 597 -6.76 -18.06 2.23
C PRO A 597 -5.45 -17.29 2.36
N CYS A 598 -5.01 -16.64 1.30
CA CYS A 598 -3.76 -15.87 1.28
C CYS A 598 -3.84 -14.61 2.15
N THR A 599 -5.01 -13.98 2.17
CA THR A 599 -5.31 -12.86 3.08
C THR A 599 -5.26 -13.32 4.53
N TYR A 600 -5.82 -14.49 4.85
CA TYR A 600 -5.75 -15.08 6.20
C TYR A 600 -4.30 -15.38 6.60
N VAL A 601 -3.54 -16.09 5.75
CA VAL A 601 -2.12 -16.40 5.99
C VAL A 601 -1.31 -15.13 6.22
N LEU A 602 -1.47 -14.11 5.38
CA LEU A 602 -0.77 -12.83 5.54
C LEU A 602 -1.08 -12.19 6.89
N ASN A 603 -2.36 -12.11 7.28
CA ASN A 603 -2.73 -11.53 8.57
C ASN A 603 -2.17 -12.33 9.76
N CYS A 604 -2.13 -13.66 9.67
CA CYS A 604 -1.50 -14.52 10.66
C CYS A 604 0.01 -14.22 10.80
N LEU A 605 0.72 -14.09 9.68
CA LEU A 605 2.15 -13.75 9.67
C LEU A 605 2.41 -12.37 10.26
N LEU A 606 1.61 -11.37 9.88
CA LEU A 606 1.69 -10.00 10.43
C LEU A 606 1.45 -9.99 11.94
N TYR A 607 0.49 -10.79 12.42
CA TYR A 607 0.19 -10.93 13.84
C TYR A 607 1.36 -11.54 14.60
N VAL A 608 1.89 -12.69 14.16
CA VAL A 608 3.02 -13.35 14.82
C VAL A 608 4.24 -12.44 14.82
N ARG A 609 4.54 -11.77 13.70
CA ARG A 609 5.68 -10.85 13.61
C ARG A 609 5.58 -9.69 14.60
N SER A 610 4.39 -9.12 14.74
CA SER A 610 4.13 -7.99 15.64
C SER A 610 4.21 -8.41 17.12
N ASN A 611 3.98 -9.68 17.40
CA ASN A 611 3.88 -10.24 18.75
C ASN A 611 4.92 -11.33 19.03
N LEU A 612 6.07 -11.31 18.35
CA LEU A 612 7.11 -12.35 18.53
C LEU A 612 7.54 -12.55 19.99
N HIS A 613 7.49 -11.48 20.79
CA HIS A 613 7.82 -11.51 22.21
C HIS A 613 6.86 -12.36 23.07
N LEU A 614 5.67 -12.69 22.56
CA LEU A 614 4.69 -13.56 23.24
C LEU A 614 4.91 -15.04 22.94
N PHE A 615 5.79 -15.39 22.00
CA PHE A 615 6.00 -16.75 21.54
C PHE A 615 7.38 -17.26 21.96
N ASN A 616 7.41 -18.44 22.58
CA ASN A 616 8.67 -19.11 22.91
C ASN A 616 9.22 -19.87 21.70
N THR A 617 10.54 -19.86 21.55
CA THR A 617 11.24 -20.73 20.60
C THR A 617 11.44 -22.12 21.18
N ARG A 618 11.59 -23.15 20.33
CA ARG A 618 11.87 -24.53 20.78
C ARG A 618 13.15 -24.65 21.60
N ARG A 619 14.12 -23.74 21.39
CA ARG A 619 15.33 -23.62 22.21
C ARG A 619 15.03 -23.22 23.66
N GLN A 620 14.03 -22.36 23.87
CA GLN A 620 13.70 -21.87 25.21
C GLN A 620 12.94 -22.92 26.04
N GLU A 621 12.27 -23.88 25.39
CA GLU A 621 11.47 -24.90 26.08
C GLU A 621 12.18 -26.26 26.21
N SER A 622 13.28 -26.50 25.50
CA SER A 622 14.03 -27.75 25.59
C SER A 622 15.53 -27.50 25.75
N SER A 623 16.17 -28.27 26.63
CA SER A 623 17.63 -28.28 26.83
C SER A 623 18.41 -29.00 25.72
N VAL A 624 17.70 -29.61 24.75
CA VAL A 624 18.29 -30.42 23.67
C VAL A 624 18.40 -29.59 22.39
N ASN A 625 19.59 -29.59 21.79
CA ASN A 625 19.88 -28.79 20.60
C ASN A 625 19.26 -29.42 19.34
N MET A 626 18.02 -29.07 19.03
CA MET A 626 17.29 -29.56 17.84
C MET A 626 17.66 -28.77 16.57
N ARG A 627 17.63 -29.43 15.39
CA ARG A 627 17.84 -28.79 14.07
C ARG A 627 16.93 -27.58 13.82
N ASN A 628 15.75 -27.55 14.43
CA ASN A 628 14.75 -26.49 14.35
C ASN A 628 14.66 -25.66 15.64
N SER A 629 15.75 -25.53 16.40
CA SER A 629 15.74 -24.85 17.70
C SER A 629 15.29 -23.39 17.64
N GLY A 630 15.44 -22.72 16.48
CA GLY A 630 14.98 -21.34 16.25
C GLY A 630 13.49 -21.20 15.91
N ASP A 631 12.76 -22.28 15.66
CA ASP A 631 11.33 -22.24 15.35
C ASP A 631 10.51 -21.88 16.60
N ILE A 632 9.37 -21.22 16.40
CA ILE A 632 8.38 -21.00 17.45
C ILE A 632 7.80 -22.36 17.88
N HIS A 633 7.67 -22.57 19.19
CA HIS A 633 7.04 -23.76 19.73
C HIS A 633 5.54 -23.77 19.41
N LEU A 634 5.01 -24.93 19.00
CA LEU A 634 3.60 -25.14 18.73
C LEU A 634 2.98 -25.91 19.88
N ASN A 635 2.12 -25.24 20.66
CA ASN A 635 1.39 -25.88 21.73
C ASN A 635 0.53 -27.03 21.21
N PHE A 636 0.55 -28.15 21.93
CA PHE A 636 -0.31 -29.28 21.63
C PHE A 636 -1.77 -28.92 21.95
N HIS A 637 -2.65 -29.13 20.98
CA HIS A 637 -4.10 -29.04 21.15
C HIS A 637 -4.74 -30.36 20.75
N ARG A 638 -5.65 -30.89 21.57
CA ARG A 638 -6.37 -32.15 21.28
C ARG A 638 -7.44 -31.93 20.22
N LEU A 639 -8.14 -30.81 20.24
CA LEU A 639 -9.28 -30.54 19.38
C LEU A 639 -8.88 -29.74 18.13
N ASN A 640 -9.48 -30.07 16.98
CA ASN A 640 -9.32 -29.28 15.76
C ASN A 640 -9.85 -27.85 15.93
N ARG A 641 -10.87 -27.64 16.77
CA ARG A 641 -11.44 -26.31 17.03
C ARG A 641 -10.40 -25.34 17.58
N SER A 642 -9.59 -25.80 18.53
CA SER A 642 -8.52 -25.01 19.14
C SER A 642 -7.34 -24.81 18.20
N ARG A 643 -7.01 -25.82 17.39
CA ARG A 643 -5.99 -25.70 16.33
C ARG A 643 -6.36 -24.68 15.27
N ASN A 644 -7.64 -24.46 15.00
CA ASN A 644 -8.10 -23.48 14.01
C ASN A 644 -7.92 -22.02 14.44
N GLY A 645 -7.40 -21.77 15.64
CA GLY A 645 -7.06 -20.43 16.12
C GLY A 645 -5.70 -19.91 15.62
N ILE A 646 -5.50 -18.61 15.79
CA ILE A 646 -4.30 -17.89 15.36
C ILE A 646 -3.02 -18.35 16.08
N ASN A 647 -3.11 -18.80 17.33
CA ASN A 647 -1.94 -19.21 18.11
C ASN A 647 -1.37 -20.57 17.70
N TYR A 648 -2.09 -21.34 16.88
CA TYR A 648 -1.56 -22.55 16.26
C TYR A 648 -1.17 -22.29 14.80
N TYR A 649 -2.11 -21.85 13.95
CA TYR A 649 -1.82 -21.65 12.52
C TYR A 649 -0.86 -20.49 12.27
N GLY A 650 -0.89 -19.43 13.07
CA GLY A 650 0.04 -18.32 12.96
C GLY A 650 1.49 -18.76 13.07
N PRO A 651 1.93 -19.29 14.22
CA PRO A 651 3.29 -19.80 14.36
C PRO A 651 3.61 -20.92 13.38
N MET A 652 2.65 -21.79 13.02
CA MET A 652 2.86 -22.84 12.03
C MET A 652 3.19 -22.26 10.64
N PHE A 653 2.49 -21.22 10.20
CA PHE A 653 2.82 -20.52 8.96
C PHE A 653 4.15 -19.77 9.08
N PHE A 654 4.41 -19.14 10.23
CA PHE A 654 5.64 -18.39 10.45
C PHE A 654 6.90 -19.28 10.40
N ASN A 655 6.85 -20.47 11.01
CA ASN A 655 7.93 -21.46 10.98
C ASN A 655 8.20 -22.04 9.58
N LYS A 656 7.23 -21.91 8.65
CA LYS A 656 7.43 -22.30 7.25
C LYS A 656 8.09 -21.21 6.41
N LEU A 657 8.31 -20.01 6.95
CA LEU A 657 9.01 -18.94 6.25
C LEU A 657 10.51 -19.24 6.16
N PRO A 658 11.17 -19.00 5.00
CA PRO A 658 12.62 -19.10 4.92
C PRO A 658 13.29 -18.08 5.85
N GLN A 659 14.43 -18.44 6.46
CA GLN A 659 15.12 -17.60 7.46
C GLN A 659 15.48 -16.19 6.95
N SER A 660 15.73 -16.01 5.64
CA SER A 660 15.97 -14.70 5.03
C SER A 660 14.79 -13.73 5.20
N TYR A 661 13.55 -14.23 5.25
CA TYR A 661 12.34 -13.42 5.35
C TYR A 661 11.92 -13.14 6.80
N VAL A 662 12.34 -13.98 7.75
CA VAL A 662 12.03 -13.82 9.18
C VAL A 662 12.59 -12.51 9.74
N ASN A 663 13.78 -12.11 9.27
CA ASN A 663 14.50 -10.93 9.73
C ASN A 663 14.26 -9.67 8.89
N ASP A 664 13.56 -9.79 7.76
CA ASP A 664 13.37 -8.67 6.86
C ASP A 664 12.37 -7.65 7.46
N LYS A 665 12.87 -6.44 7.76
CA LYS A 665 12.04 -5.35 8.29
C LYS A 665 11.13 -4.73 7.23
N ILE A 666 11.38 -4.97 5.94
CA ILE A 666 10.66 -4.39 4.80
C ILE A 666 9.35 -5.15 4.55
N LEU A 667 9.37 -6.49 4.55
CA LEU A 667 8.16 -7.31 4.32
C LEU A 667 7.01 -7.03 5.30
N PHE A 668 7.30 -6.52 6.49
CA PHE A 668 6.33 -6.35 7.58
C PHE A 668 6.02 -4.88 7.91
N LYS A 669 6.42 -3.90 7.08
CA LYS A 669 6.07 -2.48 7.29
C LYS A 669 4.58 -2.23 7.00
N LYS A 670 3.84 -1.90 8.05
CA LYS A 670 2.39 -1.60 8.07
C LYS A 670 1.98 -0.36 7.23
N SER A 671 2.93 0.47 6.79
CA SER A 671 2.64 1.77 6.15
C SER A 671 2.35 1.72 4.65
N GLU A 672 2.55 0.59 3.98
CA GLU A 672 2.38 0.46 2.52
C GLU A 672 1.37 -0.63 2.11
N THR A 673 0.59 -1.18 3.05
CA THR A 673 -0.34 -2.29 2.79
C THR A 673 -1.62 -1.91 2.03
N LYS A 674 -1.79 -0.64 1.60
CA LYS A 674 -2.84 -0.28 0.61
C LYS A 674 -2.46 -0.64 -0.83
N GLN A 675 -1.18 -0.86 -1.10
CA GLN A 675 -0.65 -1.50 -2.30
C GLN A 675 0.67 -2.15 -1.88
N ILE A 676 0.63 -3.36 -1.36
CA ILE A 676 1.81 -4.21 -1.54
C ILE A 676 1.85 -4.46 -3.05
N LYS A 677 2.56 -3.62 -3.81
CA LYS A 677 3.31 -4.12 -4.96
C LYS A 677 4.22 -5.15 -4.34
N PHE A 678 3.81 -6.42 -4.39
CA PHE A 678 4.73 -7.50 -4.18
C PHE A 678 5.68 -7.44 -5.38
N GLU A 679 6.68 -6.57 -5.32
CA GLU A 679 7.99 -6.86 -5.91
C GLU A 679 8.60 -7.98 -5.07
N VAL A 680 7.92 -9.13 -5.11
CA VAL A 680 8.54 -10.39 -4.77
C VAL A 680 9.38 -10.69 -6.00
N PRO A 681 10.71 -10.80 -5.87
CA PRO A 681 11.54 -11.25 -6.98
C PRO A 681 10.89 -12.50 -7.56
N GLN A 682 10.66 -12.51 -8.89
CA GLN A 682 10.22 -13.73 -9.57
C GLN A 682 11.18 -14.85 -9.15
N GLY A 683 10.64 -15.88 -8.48
CA GLY A 683 11.43 -16.96 -7.87
C GLY A 683 11.37 -17.09 -6.34
N SER A 684 10.71 -16.21 -5.59
CA SER A 684 10.55 -16.47 -4.15
C SER A 684 9.45 -17.49 -3.81
N ILE A 685 9.78 -18.40 -2.88
CA ILE A 685 8.86 -19.38 -2.30
C ILE A 685 7.63 -18.72 -1.66
N LEU A 686 7.73 -17.49 -1.12
CA LEU A 686 6.57 -16.74 -0.62
C LEU A 686 5.64 -16.27 -1.75
N GLY A 687 6.18 -15.84 -2.90
CA GLY A 687 5.39 -15.45 -4.06
C GLY A 687 4.63 -16.62 -4.67
N HIS A 688 5.25 -17.81 -4.72
CA HIS A 688 4.58 -19.03 -5.17
C HIS A 688 3.62 -19.61 -4.10
N ALA A 689 3.99 -19.61 -2.81
CA ALA A 689 3.16 -20.14 -1.73
C ALA A 689 1.94 -19.25 -1.38
N LEU A 690 2.02 -17.93 -1.56
CA LEU A 690 0.88 -17.00 -1.41
C LEU A 690 -0.01 -16.90 -2.65
N PHE A 691 0.31 -17.55 -3.77
CA PHE A 691 -0.55 -17.55 -4.96
C PHE A 691 -0.93 -18.95 -5.48
N LEU A 692 -0.43 -20.03 -4.85
CA LEU A 692 -0.76 -21.41 -5.16
C LEU A 692 -1.42 -22.13 -3.96
N THR A 693 -2.66 -21.77 -3.64
CA THR A 693 -3.62 -22.73 -3.07
C THR A 693 -5.00 -22.47 -3.70
N THR A 694 -5.19 -22.94 -4.93
CA THR A 694 -6.52 -23.04 -5.56
C THR A 694 -7.07 -24.47 -5.57
N SER A 695 -6.36 -25.44 -4.99
CA SER A 695 -6.85 -26.82 -4.85
C SER A 695 -7.38 -27.08 -3.45
N ASN A 696 -8.43 -27.89 -3.36
CA ASN A 696 -9.18 -28.26 -2.16
C ASN A 696 -8.39 -29.09 -1.13
N ASP A 697 -7.09 -29.32 -1.31
CA ASP A 697 -6.30 -30.21 -0.46
C ASP A 697 -5.27 -29.43 0.36
N LEU A 698 -5.65 -29.10 1.59
CA LEU A 698 -4.71 -28.78 2.66
C LEU A 698 -4.21 -30.09 3.29
N SER A 699 -3.38 -30.85 2.55
CA SER A 699 -2.62 -31.96 3.13
C SER A 699 -1.13 -31.63 3.12
N ASN A 700 -0.40 -32.12 4.12
CA ASN A 700 0.99 -31.78 4.43
C ASN A 700 2.01 -32.11 3.31
N SER A 701 1.61 -32.77 2.22
CA SER A 701 2.51 -33.30 1.18
C SER A 701 2.76 -32.35 -0.01
N SER A 702 1.86 -31.42 -0.29
CA SER A 702 1.91 -30.59 -1.52
C SER A 702 3.04 -29.55 -1.49
N ILE A 703 3.37 -29.06 -0.30
CA ILE A 703 4.44 -28.06 -0.08
C ILE A 703 5.83 -28.71 -0.23
N ALA A 704 5.96 -29.98 0.14
CA ALA A 704 7.23 -30.72 0.05
C ALA A 704 7.58 -31.13 -1.39
N ARG A 705 6.57 -31.32 -2.25
CA ARG A 705 6.74 -31.75 -3.64
C ARG A 705 7.22 -30.60 -4.54
N ALA A 706 6.70 -29.39 -4.33
CA ALA A 706 7.12 -28.19 -5.07
C ALA A 706 8.57 -27.76 -4.80
N ALA A 707 9.17 -28.19 -3.68
CA ALA A 707 10.55 -27.86 -3.31
C ALA A 707 11.60 -28.80 -3.94
N LYS A 708 11.18 -29.89 -4.60
CA LYS A 708 12.09 -30.95 -5.06
C LYS A 708 12.33 -30.99 -6.57
N GLU A 709 11.61 -30.19 -7.37
CA GLU A 709 11.57 -30.35 -8.84
C GLU A 709 12.19 -29.23 -9.68
N ASN A 710 12.79 -28.17 -9.12
CA ASN A 710 13.42 -27.12 -9.95
C ASN A 710 14.93 -27.01 -9.68
N ASN A 711 15.71 -27.81 -10.42
CA ASN A 711 17.03 -27.44 -10.89
C ASN A 711 16.90 -27.13 -12.39
N GLU A 712 17.61 -26.08 -12.83
CA GLU A 712 17.78 -25.60 -14.21
C GLU A 712 16.80 -24.53 -14.74
N SER A 713 17.42 -23.49 -15.32
CA SER A 713 16.89 -22.37 -16.10
C SER A 713 16.20 -21.22 -15.35
N ALA A 714 17.01 -20.27 -14.87
CA ALA A 714 16.58 -18.90 -14.60
C ALA A 714 17.41 -17.94 -15.47
N LEU A 715 16.81 -17.41 -16.52
CA LEU A 715 17.29 -16.20 -17.20
C LEU A 715 16.06 -15.33 -17.53
N ASN A 716 16.15 -14.06 -17.12
CA ASN A 716 15.07 -13.10 -16.99
C ASN A 716 14.44 -12.69 -18.34
N GLU A 717 13.11 -12.57 -18.34
CA GLU A 717 12.30 -11.90 -19.35
C GLU A 717 12.42 -10.36 -19.19
N PHE A 718 12.79 -9.65 -20.25
CA PHE A 718 12.33 -8.28 -20.52
C PHE A 718 11.63 -8.29 -21.88
N THR A 719 10.42 -7.74 -21.92
CA THR A 719 9.51 -7.71 -23.06
C THR A 719 9.96 -6.63 -24.06
N ILE A 720 10.35 -7.02 -25.28
CA ILE A 720 10.31 -6.16 -26.47
C ILE A 720 9.25 -6.74 -27.41
N ALA A 721 8.36 -5.87 -27.92
CA ALA A 721 7.28 -6.25 -28.81
C ALA A 721 7.83 -6.85 -30.12
N TYR A 722 7.49 -8.10 -30.38
CA TYR A 722 7.65 -8.73 -31.69
C TYR A 722 6.26 -8.74 -32.35
N PHE A 723 6.11 -8.09 -33.50
CA PHE A 723 4.97 -8.30 -34.39
C PHE A 723 5.48 -9.05 -35.61
N HIS A 724 5.13 -10.32 -35.76
CA HIS A 724 5.46 -11.06 -36.99
C HIS A 724 4.44 -12.14 -37.30
N ASP A 725 3.84 -12.07 -38.49
CA ASP A 725 3.37 -13.24 -39.24
C ASP A 725 4.57 -13.82 -39.99
N SER A 726 5.19 -14.84 -39.41
CA SER A 726 6.09 -15.84 -40.02
C SER A 726 6.90 -15.44 -41.28
N GLN A 727 8.17 -15.03 -41.11
CA GLN A 727 9.34 -15.35 -41.97
C GLN A 727 10.66 -14.75 -41.43
N ILE A 728 11.81 -15.17 -41.95
CA ILE A 728 13.17 -14.89 -41.44
C ILE A 728 13.66 -13.50 -41.89
N LEU A 729 14.27 -12.72 -40.98
CA LEU A 729 14.79 -11.36 -41.21
C LEU A 729 16.02 -11.31 -42.16
N PRO A 730 16.22 -10.24 -42.95
CA PRO A 730 17.40 -10.03 -43.79
C PRO A 730 18.67 -9.67 -42.99
N CYS A 731 19.81 -10.19 -43.43
CA CYS A 731 21.12 -10.15 -42.75
C CYS A 731 21.78 -8.75 -42.65
N GLN A 732 21.24 -7.71 -43.31
CA GLN A 732 21.82 -6.35 -43.34
C GLN A 732 21.52 -5.53 -42.07
N THR A 733 20.29 -5.61 -41.55
CA THR A 733 19.83 -4.87 -40.37
C THR A 733 20.56 -5.31 -39.09
N ILE A 734 20.96 -6.59 -39.04
CA ILE A 734 21.72 -7.20 -37.94
C ILE A 734 23.18 -6.74 -37.94
N LYS A 735 23.80 -6.54 -39.11
CA LYS A 735 25.18 -6.03 -39.24
C LYS A 735 25.31 -4.56 -38.83
N LEU A 736 24.30 -3.73 -39.12
CA LEU A 736 24.27 -2.32 -38.72
C LEU A 736 24.23 -2.18 -37.18
N MET A 737 23.40 -2.99 -36.51
CA MET A 737 23.34 -3.07 -35.04
C MET A 737 24.65 -3.58 -34.42
N GLN A 738 25.27 -4.61 -34.99
CA GLN A 738 26.58 -5.11 -34.51
C GLN A 738 27.68 -4.04 -34.61
N LYS A 739 27.68 -3.24 -35.68
CA LYS A 739 28.63 -2.13 -35.85
C LYS A 739 28.42 -1.01 -34.81
N ILE A 740 27.16 -0.63 -34.56
CA ILE A 740 26.80 0.36 -33.52
C ILE A 740 27.19 -0.14 -32.12
N ILE A 741 26.99 -1.43 -31.82
CA ILE A 741 27.38 -2.03 -30.54
C ILE A 741 28.90 -2.09 -30.36
N MET A 742 29.66 -2.39 -31.43
CA MET A 742 31.14 -2.38 -31.40
C MET A 742 31.72 -0.98 -31.17
N GLU A 743 31.14 0.07 -31.75
CA GLU A 743 31.60 1.45 -31.56
C GLU A 743 31.29 2.00 -30.15
N LEU A 744 30.27 1.46 -29.46
CA LEU A 744 29.88 1.85 -28.10
C LEU A 744 30.71 1.19 -26.98
N ASN A 745 31.56 0.20 -27.31
CA ASN A 745 32.61 -0.37 -26.43
C ASN A 745 32.14 -0.76 -25.00
N GLN A 746 30.98 -1.44 -24.87
CA GLN A 746 30.41 -1.93 -23.61
C GLN A 746 29.72 -3.31 -23.77
N PRO A 747 29.66 -4.15 -22.71
CA PRO A 747 29.03 -5.47 -22.79
C PRO A 747 27.50 -5.38 -22.64
N TYR A 748 26.74 -5.88 -23.61
CA TYR A 748 25.29 -6.04 -23.53
C TYR A 748 24.84 -7.44 -24.00
N PHE A 749 23.66 -7.85 -23.53
CA PHE A 749 23.01 -9.10 -23.94
C PHE A 749 22.42 -8.96 -25.36
N VAL A 750 22.94 -9.75 -26.29
CA VAL A 750 22.36 -9.98 -27.62
C VAL A 750 21.83 -11.42 -27.63
N ILE A 751 20.54 -11.61 -27.91
CA ILE A 751 19.96 -12.96 -28.07
C ILE A 751 20.29 -13.45 -29.49
N TYR A 752 20.98 -14.58 -29.59
CA TYR A 752 21.27 -15.26 -30.86
C TYR A 752 20.38 -16.49 -31.03
N HIS A 753 19.97 -16.78 -32.26
CA HIS A 753 19.45 -18.10 -32.65
C HIS A 753 20.53 -18.86 -33.43
N ARG A 754 20.80 -20.11 -33.05
CA ARG A 754 21.68 -21.05 -33.79
C ARG A 754 20.83 -22.00 -34.64
N SER A 755 21.27 -22.31 -35.85
CA SER A 755 20.92 -23.55 -36.55
C SER A 755 22.15 -24.47 -36.55
N ASP A 756 21.94 -25.77 -36.42
CA ASP A 756 23.02 -26.75 -36.38
C ASP A 756 23.78 -26.79 -37.70
N GLY A 757 25.10 -26.57 -37.64
CA GLY A 757 26.00 -26.60 -38.80
C GLY A 757 26.91 -25.37 -38.93
N PHE A 758 26.58 -24.24 -38.29
CA PHE A 758 27.39 -23.01 -38.34
C PHE A 758 28.33 -22.92 -37.12
N LYS A 759 29.62 -23.25 -37.29
CA LYS A 759 30.62 -22.98 -36.25
C LYS A 759 31.02 -21.50 -36.30
N VAL A 760 30.49 -20.72 -35.36
CA VAL A 760 30.99 -19.36 -35.07
C VAL A 760 32.30 -19.49 -34.30
N GLY A 761 33.39 -19.00 -34.90
CA GLY A 761 34.75 -19.09 -34.36
C GLY A 761 35.88 -19.28 -35.38
N CYS A 762 35.58 -19.29 -36.69
CA CYS A 762 36.59 -19.27 -37.74
C CYS A 762 36.54 -17.92 -38.47
N ASP A 763 37.70 -17.35 -38.78
CA ASP A 763 37.85 -16.04 -39.40
C ASP A 763 37.35 -16.08 -40.85
N TRP A 764 36.10 -15.66 -41.08
CA TRP A 764 35.53 -15.47 -42.41
C TRP A 764 35.61 -14.00 -42.78
N SER A 765 36.30 -13.69 -43.88
CA SER A 765 36.63 -12.32 -44.23
C SER A 765 35.45 -11.58 -44.87
N ARG A 766 34.67 -12.25 -45.73
CA ARG A 766 33.49 -11.69 -46.43
C ARG A 766 32.47 -12.77 -46.82
N ALA A 767 31.19 -12.42 -46.92
CA ALA A 767 30.14 -13.29 -47.47
C ALA A 767 29.19 -12.50 -48.38
N THR A 768 28.78 -13.10 -49.50
CA THR A 768 27.82 -12.54 -50.46
C THR A 768 26.79 -13.59 -50.87
N PHE A 769 25.55 -13.16 -51.08
CA PHE A 769 24.48 -14.04 -51.56
C PHE A 769 24.43 -14.03 -53.09
N SER A 770 23.97 -15.12 -53.68
CA SER A 770 23.57 -15.14 -55.09
C SER A 770 22.35 -14.22 -55.30
N PRO A 771 22.16 -13.64 -56.49
CA PRO A 771 21.05 -12.71 -56.76
C PRO A 771 19.66 -13.29 -56.52
N ASP A 772 19.50 -14.60 -56.64
CA ASP A 772 18.27 -15.34 -56.35
C ASP A 772 18.13 -15.77 -54.87
N GLY A 773 19.14 -15.48 -54.04
CA GLY A 773 19.17 -15.77 -52.61
C GLY A 773 19.31 -17.26 -52.25
N GLN A 774 19.45 -18.15 -53.24
CA GLN A 774 19.51 -19.59 -53.00
C GLN A 774 20.88 -20.05 -52.49
N TYR A 775 21.94 -19.29 -52.78
CA TYR A 775 23.30 -19.63 -52.40
C TYR A 775 23.98 -18.49 -51.65
N VAL A 776 24.91 -18.82 -50.75
CA VAL A 776 25.81 -17.86 -50.13
C VAL A 776 27.26 -18.30 -50.33
N ALA A 777 28.06 -17.39 -50.90
CA ALA A 777 29.48 -17.55 -51.07
C ALA A 777 30.21 -16.88 -49.89
N VAL A 778 31.05 -17.62 -49.19
CA VAL A 778 31.78 -17.15 -48.00
C VAL A 778 33.27 -17.32 -48.22
N GLY A 779 34.00 -16.21 -48.20
CA GLY A 779 35.45 -16.18 -48.31
C GLY A 779 36.11 -16.49 -46.96
N SER A 780 37.05 -17.41 -46.99
CA SER A 780 37.93 -17.77 -45.87
C SER A 780 39.26 -17.02 -46.00
N VAL A 781 39.93 -16.81 -44.86
CA VAL A 781 41.26 -16.16 -44.81
C VAL A 781 42.34 -16.96 -45.55
N ASP A 782 42.12 -18.26 -45.80
CA ASP A 782 43.02 -19.13 -46.58
C ASP A 782 42.89 -18.99 -48.11
N GLY A 783 42.12 -18.02 -48.60
CA GLY A 783 41.92 -17.79 -50.05
C GLY A 783 40.94 -18.77 -50.70
N SER A 784 40.18 -19.53 -49.90
CA SER A 784 39.10 -20.39 -50.39
C SER A 784 37.73 -19.71 -50.26
N VAL A 785 36.87 -19.88 -51.26
CA VAL A 785 35.47 -19.43 -51.26
C VAL A 785 34.55 -20.63 -51.19
N TYR A 786 33.72 -20.66 -50.16
CA TYR A 786 32.77 -21.74 -49.90
C TYR A 786 31.38 -21.34 -50.38
N ILE A 787 30.76 -22.15 -51.24
CA ILE A 787 29.40 -21.90 -51.74
C ILE A 787 28.42 -22.83 -51.06
N TRP A 788 27.50 -22.23 -50.31
CA TRP A 788 26.51 -22.92 -49.49
C TRP A 788 25.13 -22.75 -50.09
N ASN A 789 24.36 -23.83 -50.13
CA ASN A 789 22.94 -23.76 -50.44
C ASN A 789 22.18 -23.34 -49.18
N VAL A 790 21.51 -22.20 -49.24
CA VAL A 790 20.86 -21.54 -48.10
C VAL A 790 19.67 -22.36 -47.61
N VAL A 791 18.93 -23.01 -48.53
CA VAL A 791 17.73 -23.77 -48.20
C VAL A 791 18.07 -25.11 -47.55
N SER A 792 19.08 -25.81 -48.07
CA SER A 792 19.49 -27.12 -47.54
C SER A 792 20.51 -27.04 -46.40
N SER A 793 21.09 -25.87 -46.16
CA SER A 793 22.17 -25.63 -45.17
C SER A 793 23.39 -26.53 -45.37
N LYS A 794 23.66 -26.94 -46.61
CA LYS A 794 24.81 -27.77 -46.98
C LYS A 794 25.79 -26.98 -47.84
N ASN A 795 27.08 -27.25 -47.62
CA ASN A 795 28.14 -26.76 -48.49
C ASN A 795 28.09 -27.54 -49.80
N GLU A 796 27.86 -26.84 -50.91
CA GLU A 796 27.76 -27.45 -52.24
C GLU A 796 29.16 -27.61 -52.85
N THR A 797 30.01 -26.59 -52.72
CA THR A 797 31.35 -26.63 -53.30
C THR A 797 32.31 -25.64 -52.64
N ILE A 798 33.62 -25.89 -52.81
CA ILE A 798 34.71 -25.04 -52.31
C ILE A 798 35.60 -24.68 -53.50
N LEU A 799 35.70 -23.39 -53.79
CA LEU A 799 36.61 -22.84 -54.78
C LEU A 799 37.90 -22.44 -54.07
N LYS A 800 39.04 -23.02 -54.45
CA LYS A 800 40.35 -22.74 -53.85
C LYS A 800 41.15 -21.77 -54.73
N ASP A 801 42.10 -21.06 -54.12
CA ASP A 801 43.05 -20.14 -54.76
C ASP A 801 42.43 -18.87 -55.40
N HIS A 802 41.32 -18.39 -54.84
CA HIS A 802 40.72 -17.11 -55.21
C HIS A 802 41.04 -16.06 -54.13
N SER A 803 42.00 -15.17 -54.43
CA SER A 803 42.42 -14.06 -53.55
C SER A 803 41.44 -12.90 -53.52
#